data_AF-A0A382ADA2-F1
#
_entry.id   AF-A0A382ADA2-F1
#
_cell.length_a   1.000
_cell.length_b   1.000
_cell.length_c   1.000
_cell.angle_alpha   90.00
_cell.angle_beta   90.00
_cell.angle_gamma   90.00
#
_symmetry.space_group_name_H-M   'P 1'
#
loop_
_entity.id
_entity.type
_entity.pdbx_description
1 polymer ?
#
loop_
_entity_poly.entity_id
_entity_poly.type
_entity_poly.pdbx_seq_one_letter_code
_entity_poly.pdbx_strand_id
1 'polypeptide(L)'
;MSSFSKLSLLFAAMFVCLGQKPAVGQNSRSDGEILRPEAAFPYELNASSNELTIRFQIPEGYYLYRERFEFESSTPGISLGEPRFPEGKIYEDEFFGKMEIYRGGFEIDIPYQRPTGLDNASVTMILQGCADIGLCYPPQRWARGVSLPDPGNASPFANFFGSRTDNDKILPVDEAFILDSRVDGPNQITLSWRIEPGYYLYRNHFEFTTDSNIQLGTPRIPAGVFHNDEYFGDTEIFFNYVEVALPFARANPEAIPIVINTTYQGCKESSICYPAVKKTASLQLPASGAFSAALADPKIPISEQDRLATVILGGSWWKVIGTFYLAGLLLAFTPCVLPMVPILSSIIGRQHENEKTNRAFSLSFAYVMGMAITYTVAGALAAMAGQQAQAMFQKPWIIGTFAGLFFLLALSMLGAYELQMPNFIQTRLSNLANRQKAGTYAGTVVMGSLSALIVTTCIAPPLVATLAVIGQSGEVLRGAGALFILSLGMGSPLLLIGASGGKLLPKAGPWMSAVKAGFGIMMIGLSIWMLERILPSELILICWALLVLLTGLLLGAHKPLPIPASPLNRMSKGVGLVACLYAALMLVGATLGGKDPLRPIPQGAFLANTGNITETEYMSFRELESLSELEGLLAQARLDQTPVMLDFTADW
;
A
#
# COMPACT_ATOMS: atom_id res chain seq x y z
N MET A 1 28.96 28.37 15.54
CA MET A 1 29.42 27.05 15.01
C MET A 1 29.45 25.93 16.04
N SER A 2 28.96 26.12 17.27
CA SER A 2 28.77 25.00 18.21
C SER A 2 27.34 24.46 18.21
N SER A 3 26.30 25.26 17.90
CA SER A 3 24.91 24.77 17.99
C SER A 3 24.42 23.95 16.81
N PHE A 4 24.73 24.34 15.56
CA PHE A 4 24.29 23.61 14.36
C PHE A 4 25.11 22.33 14.10
N SER A 5 26.40 22.34 14.45
CA SER A 5 27.22 21.12 14.46
C SER A 5 26.76 20.18 15.57
N LYS A 6 26.40 20.69 16.77
CA LYS A 6 25.81 19.86 17.83
C LYS A 6 24.43 19.32 17.46
N LEU A 7 23.59 20.03 16.71
CA LEU A 7 22.28 19.53 16.30
C LEU A 7 22.37 18.47 15.20
N SER A 8 23.32 18.63 14.26
CA SER A 8 23.60 17.62 13.22
C SER A 8 24.39 16.43 13.77
N LEU A 9 25.26 16.62 14.77
CA LEU A 9 25.90 15.53 15.51
C LEU A 9 24.94 14.86 16.51
N LEU A 10 23.93 15.56 17.05
CA LEU A 10 22.89 14.94 17.87
C LEU A 10 21.98 14.08 17.01
N PHE A 11 21.58 14.54 15.81
CA PHE A 11 20.81 13.72 14.88
C PHE A 11 21.63 12.54 14.32
N ALA A 12 22.93 12.73 14.05
CA ALA A 12 23.81 11.63 13.62
C ALA A 12 24.19 10.67 14.76
N ALA A 13 24.37 11.16 16.00
CA ALA A 13 24.64 10.31 17.17
C ALA A 13 23.38 9.58 17.65
N MET A 14 22.19 10.15 17.48
CA MET A 14 20.92 9.46 17.75
C MET A 14 20.66 8.33 16.74
N PHE A 15 21.13 8.47 15.49
CA PHE A 15 21.07 7.41 14.49
C PHE A 15 22.18 6.35 14.65
N VAL A 16 23.35 6.72 15.19
CA VAL A 16 24.50 5.81 15.37
C VAL A 16 24.46 5.04 16.70
N CYS A 17 23.83 5.59 17.76
CA CYS A 17 23.66 4.86 19.02
C CYS A 17 22.59 3.75 18.98
N LEU A 18 21.72 3.72 17.96
CA LEU A 18 20.79 2.61 17.73
C LEU A 18 21.43 1.44 16.95
N GLY A 19 22.70 1.56 16.52
CA GLY A 19 23.34 0.63 15.60
C GLY A 19 24.36 -0.35 16.18
N GLN A 20 24.56 -0.42 17.49
CA GLN A 20 25.55 -1.36 18.07
C GLN A 20 25.03 -2.07 19.33
N LYS A 21 24.54 -3.30 19.14
CA LYS A 21 24.72 -4.39 20.11
C LYS A 21 25.49 -5.53 19.43
N PRO A 22 26.36 -6.25 20.18
CA PRO A 22 27.31 -7.19 19.61
C PRO A 22 26.65 -8.49 19.18
N ALA A 23 27.28 -9.17 18.23
CA ALA A 23 26.92 -10.50 17.77
C ALA A 23 26.85 -11.49 18.96
N VAL A 24 25.67 -12.06 19.18
CA VAL A 24 25.44 -13.25 20.00
C VAL A 24 24.91 -14.33 19.07
N GLY A 25 25.56 -15.48 19.09
CA GLY A 25 25.12 -16.66 18.37
C GLY A 25 24.02 -17.42 19.12
N GLN A 26 23.14 -18.03 18.32
CA GLN A 26 22.18 -19.11 18.61
C GLN A 26 20.85 -18.79 19.32
N ASN A 27 19.79 -19.29 18.66
CA ASN A 27 18.44 -19.63 19.12
C ASN A 27 17.68 -18.62 19.98
N SER A 28 16.74 -17.88 19.37
CA SER A 28 15.47 -17.52 20.01
C SER A 28 14.44 -17.02 18.99
N ARG A 29 13.21 -17.43 19.26
CA ARG A 29 11.93 -17.09 18.64
C ARG A 29 11.79 -15.56 18.52
N SER A 30 11.26 -15.09 17.39
CA SER A 30 11.05 -13.66 17.10
C SER A 30 9.96 -13.05 17.98
N ASP A 31 10.36 -12.30 19.00
CA ASP A 31 9.50 -11.33 19.68
C ASP A 31 9.28 -10.12 18.76
N GLY A 32 8.09 -10.01 18.17
CA GLY A 32 7.69 -8.82 17.43
C GLY A 32 6.73 -9.03 16.25
N GLU A 33 6.39 -10.28 15.90
CA GLU A 33 5.37 -10.54 14.89
C GLU A 33 3.98 -10.47 15.53
N ILE A 34 3.19 -9.48 15.11
CA ILE A 34 1.81 -9.29 15.59
C ILE A 34 0.96 -10.43 15.02
N LEU A 35 0.44 -11.28 15.90
CA LEU A 35 -0.39 -12.41 15.51
C LEU A 35 -1.80 -11.94 15.12
N ARG A 36 -2.47 -12.68 14.23
CA ARG A 36 -3.91 -12.48 13.99
C ARG A 36 -4.71 -12.91 15.22
N PRO A 37 -5.91 -12.36 15.48
CA PRO A 37 -6.70 -12.70 16.67
C PRO A 37 -6.87 -14.21 16.90
N GLU A 38 -7.08 -14.99 15.84
CA GLU A 38 -7.28 -16.44 15.91
C GLU A 38 -6.01 -17.21 16.31
N ALA A 39 -4.83 -16.68 15.95
CA ALA A 39 -3.54 -17.23 16.34
C ALA A 39 -3.07 -16.70 17.72
N ALA A 40 -3.52 -15.50 18.10
CA ALA A 40 -3.23 -14.88 19.39
C ALA A 40 -4.07 -15.49 20.52
N PHE A 41 -5.29 -15.96 20.23
CA PHE A 41 -6.19 -16.53 21.23
C PHE A 41 -6.73 -17.90 20.78
N PRO A 42 -5.87 -18.92 20.64
CA PRO A 42 -6.32 -20.26 20.26
C PRO A 42 -7.19 -20.84 21.38
N TYR A 43 -8.31 -21.48 20.99
CA TYR A 43 -9.26 -22.08 21.91
C TYR A 43 -9.78 -23.43 21.42
N GLU A 44 -10.03 -24.32 22.37
CA GLU A 44 -10.68 -25.62 22.22
C GLU A 44 -12.03 -25.59 22.94
N LEU A 45 -13.06 -26.18 22.32
CA LEU A 45 -14.42 -26.25 22.89
C LEU A 45 -14.81 -27.72 22.99
N ASN A 46 -15.07 -28.19 24.21
CA ASN A 46 -15.52 -29.55 24.49
C ASN A 46 -16.86 -29.52 25.21
N ALA A 47 -17.76 -30.45 24.87
CA ALA A 47 -19.03 -30.61 25.57
C ALA A 47 -19.00 -31.85 26.47
N SER A 48 -19.34 -31.67 27.73
CA SER A 48 -19.70 -32.73 28.66
C SER A 48 -21.23 -32.85 28.75
N SER A 49 -21.72 -33.81 29.54
CA SER A 49 -23.15 -34.13 29.68
C SER A 49 -24.02 -32.95 30.14
N ASN A 50 -23.49 -32.02 30.93
CA ASN A 50 -24.22 -30.85 31.46
C ASN A 50 -23.44 -29.52 31.41
N GLU A 51 -22.18 -29.52 30.99
CA GLU A 51 -21.32 -28.33 30.97
C GLU A 51 -20.50 -28.31 29.68
N LEU A 52 -20.27 -27.12 29.12
CA LEU A 52 -19.36 -26.84 28.02
C LEU A 52 -18.05 -26.30 28.62
N THR A 53 -16.92 -26.93 28.30
CA THR A 53 -15.60 -26.49 28.76
C THR A 53 -14.85 -25.86 27.59
N ILE A 54 -14.46 -24.60 27.76
CA ILE A 54 -13.67 -23.84 26.79
C ILE A 54 -12.26 -23.67 27.35
N ARG A 55 -11.26 -24.22 26.66
CA ARG A 55 -9.86 -24.11 27.05
C ARG A 55 -9.15 -23.14 26.12
N PHE A 56 -8.49 -22.14 26.70
CA PHE A 56 -7.63 -21.20 25.98
C PHE A 56 -6.16 -21.48 26.27
N GLN A 57 -5.30 -21.21 25.28
CA GLN A 57 -3.84 -21.26 25.45
C GLN A 57 -3.19 -20.00 24.86
N ILE A 58 -3.18 -18.91 25.62
CA ILE A 58 -2.70 -17.60 25.13
C ILE A 58 -1.15 -17.60 25.07
N PRO A 59 -0.53 -17.24 23.92
CA PRO A 59 0.91 -17.02 23.81
C PRO A 59 1.43 -15.90 24.73
N GLU A 60 2.72 -15.93 25.06
CA GLU A 60 3.34 -14.83 25.81
C GLU A 60 3.21 -13.49 25.06
N GLY A 61 2.96 -12.41 25.81
CA GLY A 61 2.76 -11.07 25.25
C GLY A 61 1.30 -10.69 24.94
N TYR A 62 0.34 -11.60 25.16
CA TYR A 62 -1.09 -11.36 24.92
C TYR A 62 -1.94 -11.62 26.17
N TYR A 63 -3.12 -11.01 26.25
CA TYR A 63 -4.08 -11.22 27.33
C TYR A 63 -5.53 -10.98 26.90
N LEU A 64 -6.48 -11.65 27.58
CA LEU A 64 -7.93 -11.48 27.39
C LEU A 64 -8.57 -10.86 28.63
N TYR A 65 -9.60 -10.04 28.44
CA TYR A 65 -10.33 -9.41 29.53
C TYR A 65 -11.49 -10.28 30.03
N ARG A 66 -11.56 -10.52 31.34
CA ARG A 66 -12.64 -11.30 31.96
C ARG A 66 -14.02 -10.70 31.69
N GLU A 67 -14.16 -9.39 31.85
CA GLU A 67 -15.44 -8.68 31.73
C GLU A 67 -15.94 -8.53 30.29
N ARG A 68 -15.13 -8.92 29.29
CA ARG A 68 -15.47 -8.83 27.86
C ARG A 68 -15.82 -10.17 27.23
N PHE A 69 -16.00 -11.21 28.06
CA PHE A 69 -16.55 -12.48 27.60
C PHE A 69 -18.07 -12.45 27.63
N GLU A 70 -18.69 -12.74 26.50
CA GLU A 70 -20.13 -12.93 26.37
C GLU A 70 -20.41 -14.22 25.59
N PHE A 71 -21.39 -14.99 26.03
CA PHE A 71 -21.71 -16.30 25.46
C PHE A 71 -23.18 -16.34 25.08
N GLU A 72 -23.45 -16.65 23.82
CA GLU A 72 -24.79 -16.75 23.27
C GLU A 72 -24.97 -18.12 22.60
N SER A 73 -26.13 -18.75 22.76
CA SER A 73 -26.48 -19.92 21.97
C SER A 73 -27.21 -19.49 20.71
N SER A 74 -26.67 -19.85 19.55
CA SER A 74 -27.32 -19.60 18.25
C SER A 74 -28.38 -20.67 17.91
N THR A 75 -28.55 -21.69 18.75
CA THR A 75 -29.45 -22.82 18.50
C THR A 75 -30.75 -22.67 19.29
N PRO A 76 -31.93 -22.62 18.63
CA PRO A 76 -33.21 -22.50 19.31
C PRO A 76 -33.44 -23.68 20.28
N GLY A 77 -33.64 -23.37 21.56
CA GLY A 77 -33.99 -24.35 22.59
C GLY A 77 -32.86 -24.69 23.57
N ILE A 78 -31.60 -24.29 23.30
CA ILE A 78 -30.48 -24.49 24.24
C ILE A 78 -30.30 -23.22 25.07
N SER A 79 -30.45 -23.34 26.39
CA SER A 79 -30.19 -22.24 27.31
C SER A 79 -28.83 -22.42 27.97
N LEU A 80 -27.93 -21.46 27.79
CA LEU A 80 -26.67 -21.39 28.53
C LEU A 80 -26.96 -20.81 29.93
N GLY A 81 -26.35 -21.38 30.95
CA GLY A 81 -26.35 -20.86 32.32
C GLY A 81 -25.16 -19.92 32.57
N GLU A 82 -24.97 -19.52 33.83
CA GLU A 82 -23.89 -18.59 34.18
C GLU A 82 -22.50 -19.22 33.97
N PRO A 83 -21.61 -18.59 33.18
CA PRO A 83 -20.25 -19.07 32.95
C PRO A 83 -19.41 -18.98 34.23
N ARG A 84 -18.72 -20.07 34.55
CA ARG A 84 -17.78 -20.15 35.68
C ARG A 84 -16.37 -19.83 35.19
N PHE A 85 -15.88 -18.67 35.60
CA PHE A 85 -14.55 -18.20 35.27
C PHE A 85 -13.52 -18.57 36.37
N PRO A 86 -12.27 -18.86 35.99
CA PRO A 86 -11.18 -19.06 36.95
C PRO A 86 -10.71 -17.72 37.53
N GLU A 87 -9.96 -17.73 38.63
CA GLU A 87 -9.35 -16.51 39.18
C GLU A 87 -8.36 -15.91 38.18
N GLY A 88 -8.63 -14.68 37.74
CA GLY A 88 -7.77 -13.90 36.87
C GLY A 88 -6.82 -12.99 37.65
N LYS A 89 -5.93 -12.32 36.92
CA LYS A 89 -4.98 -11.38 37.50
C LYS A 89 -5.48 -9.95 37.28
N ILE A 90 -5.47 -9.14 38.33
CA ILE A 90 -5.76 -7.71 38.20
C ILE A 90 -4.60 -7.06 37.44
N TYR A 91 -4.92 -6.38 36.35
CA TYR A 91 -3.99 -5.67 35.49
C TYR A 91 -4.54 -4.29 35.17
N GLU A 92 -3.66 -3.30 35.10
CA GLU A 92 -4.03 -1.92 34.81
C GLU A 92 -3.39 -1.52 33.49
N ASP A 93 -4.21 -1.18 32.50
CA ASP A 93 -3.78 -0.72 31.19
C ASP A 93 -4.36 0.67 30.84
N GLU A 94 -3.81 1.28 29.79
CA GLU A 94 -4.20 2.62 29.33
C GLU A 94 -5.55 2.64 28.59
N PHE A 95 -6.10 1.48 28.23
CA PHE A 95 -7.32 1.37 27.43
C PHE A 95 -8.58 1.34 28.29
N PHE A 96 -8.54 0.57 29.38
CA PHE A 96 -9.70 0.30 30.23
C PHE A 96 -9.42 0.43 31.73
N GLY A 97 -8.19 0.77 32.12
CA GLY A 97 -7.81 0.93 33.53
C GLY A 97 -7.66 -0.41 34.23
N LYS A 98 -8.10 -0.50 35.50
CA LYS A 98 -7.95 -1.71 36.33
C LYS A 98 -9.01 -2.74 35.95
N MET A 99 -8.60 -3.80 35.26
CA MET A 99 -9.47 -4.92 34.89
C MET A 99 -8.82 -6.26 35.25
N GLU A 100 -9.64 -7.31 35.33
CA GLU A 100 -9.17 -8.66 35.53
C GLU A 100 -8.87 -9.33 34.17
N ILE A 101 -7.66 -9.86 34.02
CA ILE A 101 -7.16 -10.44 32.76
C ILE A 101 -6.73 -11.90 32.92
N TYR A 102 -6.74 -12.60 31.79
CA TYR A 102 -6.21 -13.95 31.64
C TYR A 102 -4.98 -13.98 30.74
N ARG A 103 -3.98 -14.76 31.15
CA ARG A 103 -2.73 -15.02 30.42
C ARG A 103 -2.38 -16.50 30.51
N GLY A 104 -1.74 -17.03 29.48
CA GLY A 104 -1.39 -18.45 29.41
C GLY A 104 -2.61 -19.34 29.23
N GLY A 105 -2.59 -20.51 29.86
CA GLY A 105 -3.68 -21.48 29.79
C GLY A 105 -4.75 -21.26 30.86
N PHE A 106 -6.02 -21.21 30.48
CA PHE A 106 -7.15 -21.17 31.42
C PHE A 106 -8.41 -21.82 30.81
N GLU A 107 -9.34 -22.20 31.67
CA GLU A 107 -10.57 -22.93 31.30
C GLU A 107 -11.81 -22.19 31.81
N ILE A 108 -12.86 -22.14 31.00
CA ILE A 108 -14.17 -21.59 31.35
C ILE A 108 -15.21 -22.71 31.21
N ASP A 109 -15.99 -22.93 32.27
CA ASP A 109 -17.06 -23.93 32.28
C ASP A 109 -18.43 -23.27 32.23
N ILE A 110 -19.25 -23.64 31.24
CA ILE A 110 -20.58 -23.07 31.00
C ILE A 110 -21.62 -24.16 31.14
N PRO A 111 -22.43 -24.17 32.21
CA PRO A 111 -23.54 -25.10 32.32
C PRO A 111 -24.56 -24.82 31.23
N TYR A 112 -25.16 -25.85 30.65
CA TYR A 112 -26.19 -25.69 29.62
C TYR A 112 -27.38 -26.59 29.89
N GLN A 113 -28.57 -26.13 29.48
CA GLN A 113 -29.79 -26.92 29.49
C GLN A 113 -30.24 -27.14 28.06
N ARG A 114 -30.55 -28.39 27.70
CA ARG A 114 -31.05 -28.76 26.38
C ARG A 114 -32.37 -29.53 26.44
N PRO A 115 -33.24 -29.40 25.42
CA PRO A 115 -34.37 -30.31 25.21
C PRO A 115 -33.86 -31.67 24.72
N THR A 116 -34.58 -32.75 25.03
CA THR A 116 -34.26 -34.10 24.55
C THR A 116 -34.34 -34.17 23.01
N GLY A 117 -33.27 -34.63 22.35
CA GLY A 117 -33.23 -34.85 20.88
C GLY A 117 -32.42 -33.84 20.07
N LEU A 118 -31.62 -32.97 20.71
CA LEU A 118 -30.69 -32.04 20.04
C LEU A 118 -29.24 -32.51 20.22
N ASP A 119 -28.66 -33.09 19.16
CA ASP A 119 -27.33 -33.70 19.21
C ASP A 119 -26.20 -32.71 18.91
N ASN A 120 -26.52 -31.55 18.33
CA ASN A 120 -25.57 -30.51 17.97
C ASN A 120 -26.04 -29.14 18.46
N ALA A 121 -25.10 -28.32 18.94
CA ALA A 121 -25.32 -26.93 19.33
C ALA A 121 -24.32 -26.01 18.65
N SER A 122 -24.75 -24.85 18.19
CA SER A 122 -23.88 -23.74 17.83
C SER A 122 -23.82 -22.73 18.98
N VAL A 123 -22.61 -22.47 19.46
CA VAL A 123 -22.32 -21.51 20.53
C VAL A 123 -21.50 -20.37 19.95
N THR A 124 -21.96 -19.14 20.16
CA THR A 124 -21.28 -17.91 19.81
C THR A 124 -20.60 -17.36 21.05
N MET A 125 -19.31 -17.08 20.93
CA MET A 125 -18.50 -16.46 21.98
C MET A 125 -18.01 -15.11 21.48
N ILE A 126 -18.22 -14.08 22.29
CA ILE A 126 -17.67 -12.75 22.09
C ILE A 126 -16.52 -12.56 23.08
N LEU A 127 -15.37 -12.13 22.60
CA LEU A 127 -14.19 -11.90 23.44
C LEU A 127 -13.37 -10.71 22.94
N GLN A 128 -12.58 -10.13 23.83
CA GLN A 128 -11.68 -9.05 23.51
C GLN A 128 -10.36 -9.21 24.26
N GLY A 129 -9.26 -8.94 23.57
CA GLY A 129 -7.92 -9.02 24.13
C GLY A 129 -6.97 -8.01 23.52
N CYS A 130 -5.82 -7.89 24.17
CA CYS A 130 -4.77 -6.97 23.77
C CYS A 130 -3.40 -7.64 23.84
N ALA A 131 -2.46 -7.03 23.15
CA ALA A 131 -1.05 -7.35 23.18
C ALA A 131 -0.29 -6.33 24.04
N ASP A 132 0.71 -6.78 24.79
CA ASP A 132 1.55 -5.96 25.67
C ASP A 132 2.32 -4.86 24.94
N ILE A 133 2.44 -4.98 23.61
CA ILE A 133 3.03 -3.98 22.73
C ILE A 133 2.16 -2.73 22.53
N GLY A 134 1.02 -2.62 23.23
CA GLY A 134 0.11 -1.48 23.16
C GLY A 134 -0.89 -1.55 22.00
N LEU A 135 -1.30 -2.76 21.60
CA LEU A 135 -2.30 -2.98 20.56
C LEU A 135 -3.47 -3.77 21.13
N CYS A 136 -4.67 -3.21 21.07
CA CYS A 136 -5.91 -3.90 21.45
C CYS A 136 -6.69 -4.32 20.21
N TYR A 137 -7.13 -5.59 20.19
CA TYR A 137 -7.99 -6.09 19.13
C TYR A 137 -9.43 -5.63 19.37
N PRO A 138 -10.21 -5.39 18.31
CA PRO A 138 -11.65 -5.14 18.44
C PRO A 138 -12.36 -6.41 18.94
N PRO A 139 -13.56 -6.30 19.54
CA PRO A 139 -14.35 -7.44 19.99
C PRO A 139 -14.56 -8.45 18.86
N GLN A 140 -14.17 -9.70 19.09
CA GLN A 140 -14.28 -10.79 18.14
C GLN A 140 -15.52 -11.62 18.44
N ARG A 141 -16.28 -11.99 17.40
CA ARG A 141 -17.43 -12.91 17.50
C ARG A 141 -17.09 -14.24 16.83
N TRP A 142 -16.99 -15.31 17.61
CA TRP A 142 -16.63 -16.64 17.12
C TRP A 142 -17.78 -17.62 17.36
N ALA A 143 -18.32 -18.16 16.27
CA ALA A 143 -19.34 -19.21 16.34
C ALA A 143 -18.70 -20.58 16.06
N ARG A 144 -18.99 -21.57 16.92
CA ARG A 144 -18.51 -22.94 16.77
C ARG A 144 -19.62 -23.94 17.07
N GLY A 145 -19.72 -24.97 16.24
CA GLY A 145 -20.59 -26.12 16.49
C GLY A 145 -19.95 -27.10 17.47
N VAL A 146 -20.74 -27.66 18.38
CA VAL A 146 -20.32 -28.69 19.34
C VAL A 146 -21.38 -29.79 19.40
N SER A 147 -20.95 -31.05 19.35
CA SER A 147 -21.83 -32.22 19.52
C SER A 147 -22.06 -32.47 21.02
N LEU A 148 -23.32 -32.55 21.46
CA LEU A 148 -23.68 -32.73 22.86
C LEU A 148 -23.87 -34.23 23.20
N PRO A 149 -23.17 -34.78 24.19
CA PRO A 149 -23.32 -36.18 24.58
C PRO A 149 -24.67 -36.46 25.27
N ASP A 150 -25.21 -37.67 25.08
CA ASP A 150 -26.52 -38.06 25.63
C ASP A 150 -26.58 -38.20 27.15
N PRO A 151 -27.62 -37.67 27.86
CA PRO A 151 -27.63 -37.57 29.31
C PRO A 151 -28.04 -38.91 29.98
N GLY A 152 -28.02 -40.03 29.25
CA GLY A 152 -28.79 -41.23 29.60
C GLY A 152 -28.01 -42.54 29.78
N ASN A 153 -26.69 -42.62 29.57
CA ASN A 153 -25.97 -43.89 29.65
C ASN A 153 -24.65 -43.81 30.41
N ALA A 154 -24.72 -43.41 31.68
CA ALA A 154 -23.66 -43.70 32.65
C ALA A 154 -23.86 -45.10 33.25
N SER A 155 -23.57 -46.16 32.48
CA SER A 155 -23.43 -47.52 33.03
C SER A 155 -21.95 -47.84 33.23
N PRO A 156 -21.47 -48.09 34.46
CA PRO A 156 -20.05 -48.30 34.75
C PRO A 156 -19.51 -49.66 34.27
N PHE A 157 -20.31 -50.43 33.53
CA PHE A 157 -19.97 -51.78 33.05
C PHE A 157 -19.89 -51.92 31.52
N ALA A 158 -20.07 -50.85 30.74
CA ALA A 158 -20.00 -50.90 29.27
C ALA A 158 -18.57 -50.77 28.70
N ASN A 159 -17.56 -50.43 29.52
CA ASN A 159 -16.18 -50.22 29.08
C ASN A 159 -15.36 -51.51 28.88
N PHE A 160 -15.97 -52.71 28.87
CA PHE A 160 -15.23 -53.97 28.73
C PHE A 160 -15.51 -54.74 27.43
N PHE A 161 -16.60 -54.45 26.72
CA PHE A 161 -16.87 -55.02 25.40
C PHE A 161 -17.14 -53.89 24.42
N GLY A 162 -16.12 -53.61 23.61
CA GLY A 162 -16.09 -52.50 22.68
C GLY A 162 -17.27 -52.50 21.70
N SER A 163 -17.98 -51.39 21.70
CA SER A 163 -18.64 -50.87 20.51
C SER A 163 -18.32 -49.38 20.42
N ARG A 164 -17.48 -49.02 19.44
CA ARG A 164 -17.17 -47.65 19.04
C ARG A 164 -18.48 -46.99 18.62
N THR A 165 -19.04 -46.11 19.45
CA THR A 165 -20.08 -45.16 19.03
C THR A 165 -19.43 -43.98 18.31
N ASP A 166 -19.26 -44.25 17.03
CA ASP A 166 -19.25 -43.43 15.83
C ASP A 166 -19.69 -41.94 15.98
N ASN A 167 -18.73 -41.06 16.28
CA ASN A 167 -18.72 -39.68 15.80
C ASN A 167 -17.97 -39.59 14.45
N ASP A 168 -17.85 -40.72 13.77
CA ASP A 168 -16.93 -40.96 12.67
C ASP A 168 -17.69 -41.34 11.39
N LYS A 169 -18.93 -40.88 11.26
CA LYS A 169 -19.71 -41.07 10.04
C LYS A 169 -19.03 -40.30 8.91
N ILE A 170 -18.25 -41.04 8.13
CA ILE A 170 -17.58 -40.59 6.92
C ILE A 170 -18.66 -40.09 5.95
N LEU A 171 -18.62 -38.80 5.62
CA LEU A 171 -19.54 -38.21 4.65
C LEU A 171 -19.21 -38.75 3.24
N PRO A 172 -20.18 -38.98 2.37
CA PRO A 172 -19.88 -39.27 0.97
C PRO A 172 -19.10 -38.10 0.34
N VAL A 173 -18.25 -38.39 -0.65
CA VAL A 173 -17.36 -37.39 -1.29
C VAL A 173 -18.11 -36.13 -1.73
N ASP A 174 -19.34 -36.31 -2.23
CA ASP A 174 -20.17 -35.24 -2.79
C ASP A 174 -20.71 -34.29 -1.72
N GLU A 175 -20.83 -34.76 -0.48
CA GLU A 175 -21.21 -33.95 0.68
C GLU A 175 -19.97 -33.34 1.36
N ALA A 176 -18.84 -34.04 1.35
CA ALA A 176 -17.57 -33.54 1.91
C ALA A 176 -16.91 -32.44 1.06
N PHE A 177 -17.09 -32.49 -0.28
CA PHE A 177 -16.46 -31.56 -1.23
C PHE A 177 -17.48 -31.07 -2.25
N ILE A 178 -18.06 -29.90 -2.00
CA ILE A 178 -19.07 -29.29 -2.86
C ILE A 178 -18.36 -28.42 -3.90
N LEU A 179 -18.37 -28.86 -5.17
CA LEU A 179 -17.84 -28.12 -6.32
C LEU A 179 -18.87 -27.11 -6.84
N ASP A 180 -18.44 -25.86 -6.99
CA ASP A 180 -19.16 -24.80 -7.69
C ASP A 180 -18.29 -24.24 -8.82
N SER A 181 -18.94 -23.74 -9.88
CA SER A 181 -18.25 -23.30 -11.09
C SER A 181 -18.89 -22.05 -11.66
N ARG A 182 -18.09 -21.00 -11.88
CA ARG A 182 -18.54 -19.72 -12.43
C ARG A 182 -17.61 -19.19 -13.52
N VAL A 183 -18.15 -18.35 -14.40
CA VAL A 183 -17.38 -17.68 -15.46
C VAL A 183 -17.14 -16.23 -15.04
N ASP A 184 -15.94 -15.94 -14.54
CA ASP A 184 -15.58 -14.61 -14.02
C ASP A 184 -15.01 -13.67 -15.10
N GLY A 185 -14.80 -14.16 -16.33
CA GLY A 185 -14.35 -13.32 -17.44
C GLY A 185 -14.35 -14.01 -18.82
N PRO A 186 -13.99 -13.29 -19.90
CA PRO A 186 -14.05 -13.82 -21.27
C PRO A 186 -13.10 -15.00 -21.53
N ASN A 187 -12.02 -15.10 -20.76
CA ASN A 187 -10.98 -16.13 -20.87
C ASN A 187 -10.62 -16.75 -19.50
N GLN A 188 -11.49 -16.65 -18.49
CA GLN A 188 -11.22 -17.19 -17.16
C GLN A 188 -12.46 -17.86 -16.58
N ILE A 189 -12.29 -19.10 -16.14
CA ILE A 189 -13.28 -19.89 -15.41
C ILE A 189 -12.76 -20.07 -14.00
N THR A 190 -13.64 -19.94 -13.02
CA THR A 190 -13.30 -20.10 -11.62
C THR A 190 -14.06 -21.31 -11.07
N LEU A 191 -13.31 -22.26 -10.53
CA LEU A 191 -13.84 -23.43 -9.86
C LEU A 191 -13.59 -23.26 -8.36
N SER A 192 -14.63 -23.41 -7.55
CA SER A 192 -14.53 -23.28 -6.10
C SER A 192 -15.02 -24.55 -5.41
N TRP A 193 -14.30 -24.99 -4.39
CA TRP A 193 -14.71 -26.09 -3.52
C TRP A 193 -15.00 -25.56 -2.14
N ARG A 194 -16.17 -25.91 -1.61
CA ARG A 194 -16.46 -25.83 -0.19
C ARG A 194 -16.17 -27.20 0.43
N ILE A 195 -15.33 -27.20 1.45
CA ILE A 195 -14.82 -28.41 2.13
C ILE A 195 -15.42 -28.43 3.53
N GLU A 196 -16.05 -29.54 3.91
CA GLU A 196 -16.59 -29.69 5.26
C GLU A 196 -15.48 -29.74 6.33
N PRO A 197 -15.73 -29.26 7.57
CA PRO A 197 -14.75 -29.30 8.65
C PRO A 197 -14.28 -30.74 8.94
N GLY A 198 -12.98 -30.91 9.14
CA GLY A 198 -12.35 -32.22 9.31
C GLY A 198 -12.00 -32.93 8.00
N TYR A 199 -12.21 -32.28 6.84
CA TYR A 199 -11.74 -32.75 5.53
C TYR A 199 -10.76 -31.76 4.90
N TYR A 200 -9.88 -32.27 4.05
CA TYR A 200 -8.94 -31.46 3.28
C TYR A 200 -8.73 -31.98 1.87
N LEU A 201 -8.34 -31.07 0.95
CA LEU A 201 -7.98 -31.37 -0.44
C LEU A 201 -6.48 -31.17 -0.66
N TYR A 202 -5.84 -32.05 -1.43
CA TYR A 202 -4.42 -31.91 -1.78
C TYR A 202 -4.22 -30.94 -2.94
N ARG A 203 -3.28 -30.00 -2.78
CA ARG A 203 -2.93 -29.03 -3.82
C ARG A 203 -2.42 -29.67 -5.10
N ASN A 204 -1.62 -30.72 -4.97
CA ASN A 204 -0.94 -31.35 -6.11
C ASN A 204 -1.81 -32.34 -6.89
N HIS A 205 -3.04 -32.61 -6.43
CA HIS A 205 -3.91 -33.64 -7.03
C HIS A 205 -5.10 -33.02 -7.80
N PHE A 206 -5.04 -31.73 -8.11
CA PHE A 206 -5.99 -31.10 -9.03
C PHE A 206 -5.57 -31.29 -10.48
N GLU A 207 -6.42 -31.94 -11.27
CA GLU A 207 -6.23 -32.10 -12.71
C GLU A 207 -7.47 -31.63 -13.47
N PHE A 208 -7.27 -30.84 -14.53
CA PHE A 208 -8.35 -30.23 -15.30
C PHE A 208 -8.22 -30.62 -16.76
N THR A 209 -9.27 -31.24 -17.30
CA THR A 209 -9.36 -31.61 -18.72
C THR A 209 -10.67 -31.11 -19.31
N THR A 210 -10.69 -30.87 -20.62
CA THR A 210 -11.91 -30.51 -21.35
C THR A 210 -11.98 -31.29 -22.66
N ASP A 211 -13.19 -31.72 -23.01
CA ASP A 211 -13.47 -32.43 -24.25
C ASP A 211 -13.81 -31.46 -25.41
N SER A 212 -13.79 -30.15 -25.14
CA SER A 212 -14.15 -29.10 -26.10
C SER A 212 -12.95 -28.60 -26.89
N ASN A 213 -13.17 -27.95 -28.04
CA ASN A 213 -12.11 -27.38 -28.92
C ASN A 213 -11.48 -26.09 -28.34
N ILE A 214 -11.28 -26.05 -27.02
CA ILE A 214 -10.82 -24.92 -26.22
C ILE A 214 -9.54 -25.35 -25.52
N GLN A 215 -8.48 -24.56 -25.64
CA GLN A 215 -7.21 -24.83 -24.96
C GLN A 215 -7.25 -24.26 -23.56
N LEU A 216 -7.19 -25.13 -22.54
CA LEU A 216 -7.01 -24.72 -21.15
C LEU A 216 -5.55 -24.26 -20.93
N GLY A 217 -5.39 -23.15 -20.24
CA GLY A 217 -4.09 -22.65 -19.78
C GLY A 217 -3.67 -23.28 -18.44
N THR A 218 -2.59 -22.78 -17.86
CA THR A 218 -2.11 -23.28 -16.57
C THR A 218 -3.04 -22.86 -15.43
N PRO A 219 -3.55 -23.80 -14.61
CA PRO A 219 -4.42 -23.48 -13.48
C PRO A 219 -3.66 -22.68 -12.43
N ARG A 220 -4.26 -21.60 -11.95
CA ARG A 220 -3.73 -20.78 -10.86
C ARG A 220 -4.37 -21.23 -9.55
N ILE A 221 -3.65 -22.07 -8.82
CA ILE A 221 -4.07 -22.61 -7.52
C ILE A 221 -3.37 -21.82 -6.41
N PRO A 222 -4.09 -21.30 -5.39
CA PRO A 222 -3.51 -20.54 -4.27
C PRO A 222 -2.54 -21.38 -3.43
N ALA A 223 -1.77 -20.74 -2.54
CA ALA A 223 -0.88 -21.45 -1.62
C ALA A 223 -1.68 -22.21 -0.55
N GLY A 224 -1.35 -23.48 -0.31
CA GLY A 224 -1.99 -24.30 0.72
C GLY A 224 -1.27 -24.22 2.07
N VAL A 225 -1.84 -24.88 3.07
CA VAL A 225 -1.21 -25.10 4.38
C VAL A 225 -0.38 -26.37 4.30
N PHE A 226 0.87 -26.32 4.79
CA PHE A 226 1.68 -27.53 4.89
C PHE A 226 1.13 -28.44 5.98
N HIS A 227 0.85 -29.68 5.62
CA HIS A 227 0.39 -30.73 6.51
C HIS A 227 1.20 -31.99 6.26
N ASN A 228 1.70 -32.57 7.35
CA ASN A 228 2.38 -33.85 7.30
C ASN A 228 1.33 -34.95 7.42
N ASP A 229 1.13 -35.67 6.32
CA ASP A 229 0.18 -36.77 6.22
C ASP A 229 0.94 -38.11 6.28
N GLU A 230 0.38 -39.11 6.96
CA GLU A 230 0.98 -40.44 7.10
C GLU A 230 1.10 -41.20 5.75
N TYR A 231 0.26 -40.85 4.77
CA TYR A 231 0.22 -41.46 3.43
C TYR A 231 1.13 -40.78 2.42
N PHE A 232 1.25 -39.45 2.47
CA PHE A 232 1.95 -38.67 1.44
C PHE A 232 3.10 -37.80 1.97
N GLY A 233 3.35 -37.79 3.28
CA GLY A 233 4.37 -36.97 3.93
C GLY A 233 4.00 -35.49 3.92
N ASP A 234 5.01 -34.62 3.81
CA ASP A 234 4.81 -33.17 3.77
C ASP A 234 4.13 -32.75 2.46
N THR A 235 2.85 -32.41 2.54
CA THR A 235 2.05 -31.97 1.40
C THR A 235 1.32 -30.68 1.71
N GLU A 236 1.02 -29.91 0.66
CA GLU A 236 0.18 -28.72 0.81
C GLU A 236 -1.29 -29.09 0.63
N ILE A 237 -2.10 -28.70 1.60
CA ILE A 237 -3.54 -29.01 1.66
C ILE A 237 -4.39 -27.76 1.83
N PHE A 238 -5.67 -27.88 1.52
CA PHE A 238 -6.67 -26.83 1.72
C PHE A 238 -7.76 -27.29 2.69
N PHE A 239 -8.09 -26.43 3.64
CA PHE A 239 -9.22 -26.57 4.56
C PHE A 239 -10.31 -25.56 4.24
N ASN A 240 -11.56 -25.93 4.50
CA ASN A 240 -12.78 -25.10 4.40
C ASN A 240 -13.16 -24.63 2.98
N TYR A 241 -12.24 -24.01 2.24
CA TYR A 241 -12.52 -23.42 0.93
C TYR A 241 -11.27 -23.32 0.06
N VAL A 242 -11.41 -23.62 -1.24
CA VAL A 242 -10.36 -23.37 -2.23
C VAL A 242 -10.97 -22.88 -3.53
N GLU A 243 -10.33 -21.88 -4.14
CA GLU A 243 -10.73 -21.30 -5.42
C GLU A 243 -9.59 -21.43 -6.43
N VAL A 244 -9.88 -22.05 -7.57
CA VAL A 244 -8.91 -22.29 -8.65
C VAL A 244 -9.34 -21.52 -9.89
N ALA A 245 -8.45 -20.65 -10.36
CA ALA A 245 -8.65 -19.88 -11.58
C ALA A 245 -8.04 -20.60 -12.78
N LEU A 246 -8.88 -20.96 -13.75
CA LEU A 246 -8.52 -21.63 -15.00
C LEU A 246 -8.62 -20.66 -16.18
N PRO A 247 -7.48 -20.14 -16.67
CA PRO A 247 -7.48 -19.39 -17.91
C PRO A 247 -7.75 -20.33 -19.10
N PHE A 248 -8.46 -19.87 -20.13
CA PHE A 248 -8.71 -20.66 -21.34
C PHE A 248 -8.62 -19.79 -22.61
N ALA A 249 -8.29 -20.41 -23.73
CA ALA A 249 -8.20 -19.78 -25.05
C ALA A 249 -9.12 -20.50 -26.05
N ARG A 250 -9.90 -19.73 -26.81
CA ARG A 250 -10.87 -20.24 -27.79
C ARG A 250 -10.67 -19.61 -29.17
N ALA A 251 -10.90 -20.40 -30.22
CA ALA A 251 -10.73 -19.95 -31.61
C ALA A 251 -11.96 -19.22 -32.18
N ASN A 252 -13.18 -19.53 -31.67
CA ASN A 252 -14.43 -18.93 -32.16
C ASN A 252 -15.06 -18.02 -31.08
N PRO A 253 -15.45 -16.77 -31.41
CA PRO A 253 -16.11 -15.84 -30.50
C PRO A 253 -17.59 -16.15 -30.18
N GLU A 254 -18.20 -17.24 -30.65
CA GLU A 254 -19.60 -17.57 -30.33
C GLU A 254 -19.80 -18.12 -28.90
N ALA A 255 -21.06 -18.12 -28.44
CA ALA A 255 -21.41 -18.73 -27.16
C ALA A 255 -21.38 -20.25 -27.31
N ILE A 256 -20.52 -20.92 -26.54
CA ILE A 256 -20.30 -22.37 -26.66
C ILE A 256 -20.46 -22.99 -25.27
N PRO A 257 -21.26 -24.07 -25.12
CA PRO A 257 -21.26 -24.84 -23.89
C PRO A 257 -19.93 -25.59 -23.75
N ILE A 258 -19.28 -25.47 -22.59
CA ILE A 258 -18.05 -26.19 -22.25
C ILE A 258 -18.33 -27.17 -21.12
N VAL A 259 -17.75 -28.37 -21.22
CA VAL A 259 -17.70 -29.34 -20.12
C VAL A 259 -16.27 -29.40 -19.61
N ILE A 260 -16.10 -29.19 -18.30
CA ILE A 260 -14.82 -29.30 -17.62
C ILE A 260 -14.85 -30.54 -16.74
N ASN A 261 -13.91 -31.45 -17.02
CA ASN A 261 -13.69 -32.64 -16.24
C ASN A 261 -12.57 -32.35 -15.23
N THR A 262 -12.94 -32.27 -13.95
CA THR A 262 -12.02 -31.97 -12.86
C THR A 262 -11.79 -33.22 -12.02
N THR A 263 -10.53 -33.60 -11.87
CA THR A 263 -10.10 -34.65 -10.96
C THR A 263 -9.52 -34.00 -9.72
N TYR A 264 -9.96 -34.42 -8.53
CA TYR A 264 -9.41 -33.98 -7.25
C TYR A 264 -9.38 -35.12 -6.24
N GLN A 265 -8.54 -34.98 -5.22
CA GLN A 265 -8.43 -35.94 -4.14
C GLN A 265 -8.36 -35.23 -2.79
N GLY A 266 -9.05 -35.78 -1.80
CA GLY A 266 -9.02 -35.30 -0.42
C GLY A 266 -9.12 -36.44 0.59
N CYS A 267 -8.87 -36.10 1.85
CA CYS A 267 -8.95 -37.02 2.97
C CYS A 267 -9.70 -36.39 4.14
N LYS A 268 -10.14 -37.25 5.04
CA LYS A 268 -10.62 -36.87 6.36
C LYS A 268 -9.44 -36.90 7.34
N GLU A 269 -9.37 -35.92 8.23
CA GLU A 269 -8.36 -35.88 9.28
C GLU A 269 -8.35 -37.19 10.08
N SER A 270 -7.17 -37.81 10.17
CA SER A 270 -6.88 -38.97 11.03
C SER A 270 -7.75 -40.22 10.80
N SER A 271 -8.39 -40.39 9.63
CA SER A 271 -9.22 -41.59 9.37
C SER A 271 -9.00 -42.27 8.02
N ILE A 272 -9.33 -41.62 6.89
CA ILE A 272 -9.29 -42.22 5.54
C ILE A 272 -9.12 -41.17 4.44
N CYS A 273 -8.47 -41.61 3.35
CA CYS A 273 -8.36 -40.86 2.10
C CYS A 273 -9.34 -41.37 1.05
N TYR A 274 -10.03 -40.45 0.35
CA TYR A 274 -10.86 -40.83 -0.78
C TYR A 274 -9.99 -41.13 -2.01
N PRO A 275 -10.44 -42.02 -2.92
CA PRO A 275 -9.83 -42.15 -4.22
C PRO A 275 -10.00 -40.86 -5.04
N ALA A 276 -9.17 -40.65 -6.06
CA ALA A 276 -9.29 -39.51 -6.95
C ALA A 276 -10.68 -39.49 -7.63
N VAL A 277 -11.46 -38.44 -7.37
CA VAL A 277 -12.83 -38.30 -7.84
C VAL A 277 -12.87 -37.38 -9.04
N LYS A 278 -13.61 -37.80 -10.07
CA LYS A 278 -13.85 -37.03 -11.28
C LYS A 278 -15.22 -36.38 -11.20
N LYS A 279 -15.27 -35.05 -11.27
CA LYS A 279 -16.50 -34.26 -11.36
C LYS A 279 -16.54 -33.49 -12.66
N THR A 280 -17.72 -33.45 -13.27
CA THR A 280 -17.96 -32.73 -14.50
C THR A 280 -18.78 -31.48 -14.20
N ALA A 281 -18.30 -30.32 -14.67
CA ALA A 281 -19.01 -29.04 -14.57
C ALA A 281 -19.37 -28.57 -15.97
N SER A 282 -20.65 -28.34 -16.24
CA SER A 282 -21.15 -27.79 -17.50
C SER A 282 -21.35 -26.29 -17.37
N LEU A 283 -20.59 -25.50 -18.12
CA LEU A 283 -20.70 -24.03 -18.15
C LEU A 283 -21.10 -23.54 -19.54
N GLN A 284 -21.85 -22.45 -19.60
CA GLN A 284 -22.13 -21.73 -20.85
C GLN A 284 -21.16 -20.57 -20.99
N LEU A 285 -20.25 -20.65 -21.96
CA LEU A 285 -19.36 -19.52 -22.25
C LEU A 285 -20.12 -18.49 -23.06
N PRO A 286 -20.14 -17.21 -22.65
CA PRO A 286 -20.82 -16.16 -23.40
C PRO A 286 -20.14 -15.90 -24.75
N ALA A 287 -20.92 -15.43 -25.74
CA ALA A 287 -20.37 -14.99 -27.03
C ALA A 287 -19.46 -13.76 -26.79
N SER A 288 -18.22 -13.80 -27.27
CA SER A 288 -17.24 -12.72 -27.19
C SER A 288 -17.46 -11.66 -28.28
N GLY A 289 -18.71 -11.50 -28.74
CA GLY A 289 -19.14 -10.48 -29.69
C GLY A 289 -19.71 -9.21 -29.03
N ALA A 290 -19.85 -9.17 -27.70
CA ALA A 290 -20.49 -8.06 -26.99
C ALA A 290 -19.61 -7.37 -25.93
N PHE A 291 -18.28 -7.54 -25.98
CA PHE A 291 -17.37 -6.82 -25.07
C PHE A 291 -16.06 -6.36 -25.72
N SER A 292 -16.13 -5.92 -26.99
CA SER A 292 -15.04 -5.18 -27.66
C SER A 292 -15.40 -3.71 -27.94
N ALA A 293 -16.35 -3.16 -27.17
CA ALA A 293 -16.69 -1.73 -27.20
C ALA A 293 -16.97 -1.12 -25.80
N ALA A 294 -16.65 -1.82 -24.71
CA ALA A 294 -16.76 -1.29 -23.34
C ALA A 294 -15.42 -1.29 -22.56
N LEU A 295 -14.30 -1.66 -23.20
CA LEU A 295 -12.94 -1.44 -22.67
C LEU A 295 -12.13 -0.43 -23.52
N ALA A 296 -12.81 0.26 -24.43
CA ALA A 296 -12.31 1.47 -25.07
C ALA A 296 -13.15 2.68 -24.62
N ASP A 297 -13.26 2.86 -23.30
CA ASP A 297 -13.36 4.20 -22.70
C ASP A 297 -12.41 4.22 -21.49
N PRO A 298 -11.60 5.27 -21.30
CA PRO A 298 -10.55 5.30 -20.30
C PRO A 298 -11.13 5.64 -18.93
N LYS A 299 -10.44 5.17 -17.88
CA LYS A 299 -10.63 5.48 -16.44
C LYS A 299 -11.47 4.48 -15.64
N ILE A 300 -10.93 3.29 -15.45
CA ILE A 300 -10.68 2.92 -14.05
C ILE A 300 -9.34 3.59 -13.72
N PRO A 301 -9.27 4.54 -12.77
CA PRO A 301 -8.02 5.16 -12.39
C PRO A 301 -7.17 4.13 -11.62
N ILE A 302 -6.46 3.30 -12.37
CA ILE A 302 -5.38 2.49 -11.81
C ILE A 302 -4.29 3.47 -11.40
N SER A 303 -3.82 3.42 -10.15
CA SER A 303 -2.76 4.33 -9.72
C SER A 303 -1.52 4.12 -10.61
N GLU A 304 -0.83 5.20 -10.97
CA GLU A 304 0.42 5.09 -11.72
C GLU A 304 1.46 4.24 -10.95
N GLN A 305 1.34 4.19 -9.62
CA GLN A 305 2.17 3.36 -8.75
C GLN A 305 1.92 1.86 -8.98
N ASP A 306 0.67 1.45 -9.11
CA ASP A 306 0.30 0.05 -9.39
C ASP A 306 0.66 -0.36 -10.82
N ARG A 307 0.58 0.57 -11.79
CA ARG A 307 1.09 0.34 -13.15
C ARG A 307 2.59 0.09 -13.18
N LEU A 308 3.38 0.84 -12.43
CA LEU A 308 4.81 0.55 -12.28
C LEU A 308 5.05 -0.79 -11.57
N ALA A 309 4.28 -1.11 -10.53
CA ALA A 309 4.42 -2.37 -9.80
C ALA A 309 4.16 -3.60 -10.68
N THR A 310 3.11 -3.56 -11.52
CA THR A 310 2.77 -4.65 -12.46
C THR A 310 3.85 -4.87 -13.52
N VAL A 311 4.53 -3.81 -13.97
CA VAL A 311 5.66 -3.93 -14.90
C VAL A 311 6.85 -4.64 -14.26
N ILE A 312 7.11 -4.44 -12.97
CA ILE A 312 8.20 -5.10 -12.24
C ILE A 312 7.86 -6.58 -11.97
N LEU A 313 6.61 -6.88 -11.60
CA LEU A 313 6.17 -8.24 -11.25
C LEU A 313 5.94 -9.15 -12.47
N GLY A 314 5.42 -8.60 -13.57
CA GLY A 314 5.05 -9.37 -14.78
C GLY A 314 5.94 -9.15 -16.00
N GLY A 315 6.85 -8.16 -15.97
CA GLY A 315 7.72 -7.82 -17.09
C GLY A 315 9.00 -8.66 -17.15
N SER A 316 9.51 -8.91 -18.36
CA SER A 316 10.85 -9.47 -18.52
C SER A 316 11.90 -8.52 -17.94
N TRP A 317 12.99 -9.06 -17.38
CA TRP A 317 14.06 -8.29 -16.73
C TRP A 317 14.52 -7.07 -17.56
N TRP A 318 14.63 -7.22 -18.89
CA TRP A 318 15.02 -6.14 -19.79
C TRP A 318 13.99 -5.01 -19.91
N LYS A 319 12.69 -5.32 -19.85
CA LYS A 319 11.61 -4.32 -19.84
C LYS A 319 11.61 -3.54 -18.54
N VAL A 320 11.88 -4.20 -17.41
CA VAL A 320 12.03 -3.52 -16.10
C VAL A 320 13.19 -2.54 -16.13
N ILE A 321 14.38 -2.99 -16.58
CA ILE A 321 15.55 -2.12 -16.73
C ILE A 321 15.24 -0.93 -17.65
N GLY A 322 14.66 -1.19 -18.83
CA GLY A 322 14.38 -0.16 -19.83
C GLY A 322 13.38 0.89 -19.33
N THR A 323 12.30 0.47 -18.69
CA THR A 323 11.25 1.37 -18.18
C THR A 323 11.75 2.22 -17.01
N PHE A 324 12.49 1.63 -16.07
CA PHE A 324 13.08 2.38 -14.94
C PHE A 324 14.18 3.34 -15.39
N TYR A 325 15.03 2.93 -16.34
CA TYR A 325 16.03 3.82 -16.92
C TYR A 325 15.38 5.02 -17.61
N LEU A 326 14.35 4.77 -18.42
CA LEU A 326 13.59 5.82 -19.12
C LEU A 326 12.88 6.74 -18.11
N ALA A 327 12.22 6.17 -17.10
CA ALA A 327 11.59 6.94 -16.03
C ALA A 327 12.61 7.83 -15.31
N GLY A 328 13.81 7.31 -15.01
CA GLY A 328 14.91 8.09 -14.43
C GLY A 328 15.37 9.24 -15.34
N LEU A 329 15.42 9.01 -16.64
CA LEU A 329 15.77 10.02 -17.64
C LEU A 329 14.69 11.11 -17.74
N LEU A 330 13.40 10.74 -17.70
CA LEU A 330 12.29 11.70 -17.60
C LEU A 330 12.36 12.50 -16.29
N LEU A 331 12.68 11.84 -15.17
CA LEU A 331 12.84 12.49 -13.87
C LEU A 331 14.04 13.44 -13.82
N ALA A 332 15.06 13.26 -14.66
CA ALA A 332 16.17 14.21 -14.74
C ALA A 332 15.73 15.62 -15.20
N PHE A 333 14.61 15.71 -15.91
CA PHE A 333 14.00 16.98 -16.33
C PHE A 333 13.09 17.60 -15.26
N THR A 334 13.00 16.99 -14.08
CA THR A 334 12.22 17.53 -12.97
C THR A 334 12.90 18.72 -12.31
N PRO A 335 12.12 19.63 -11.69
CA PRO A 335 12.65 20.86 -11.10
C PRO A 335 13.62 20.61 -9.94
N CYS A 336 13.65 19.42 -9.33
CA CYS A 336 14.53 19.11 -8.21
C CYS A 336 15.97 18.78 -8.64
N VAL A 337 16.19 18.38 -9.89
CA VAL A 337 17.49 17.90 -10.39
C VAL A 337 18.23 18.97 -11.19
N LEU A 338 17.49 19.75 -11.98
CA LEU A 338 18.02 20.83 -12.80
C LEU A 338 18.84 21.90 -12.05
N PRO A 339 18.52 22.29 -10.79
CA PRO A 339 19.33 23.24 -10.02
C PRO A 339 20.76 22.77 -9.71
N MET A 340 21.06 21.48 -9.89
CA MET A 340 22.43 20.96 -9.70
C MET A 340 23.33 21.12 -10.92
N VAL A 341 22.78 21.27 -12.13
CA VAL A 341 23.56 21.48 -13.35
C VAL A 341 24.46 22.72 -13.23
N PRO A 342 23.98 23.88 -12.72
CA PRO A 342 24.83 25.04 -12.43
C PRO A 342 25.96 24.76 -11.42
N ILE A 343 25.73 23.91 -10.42
CA ILE A 343 26.74 23.56 -9.41
C ILE A 343 27.89 22.82 -10.08
N LEU A 344 27.59 21.79 -10.87
CA LEU A 344 28.60 21.05 -11.65
C LEU A 344 29.31 21.94 -12.67
N SER A 345 28.57 22.82 -13.37
CA SER A 345 29.15 23.80 -14.29
C SER A 345 30.12 24.76 -13.59
N SER A 346 29.81 25.19 -12.35
CA SER A 346 30.69 26.07 -11.56
C SER A 346 31.94 25.37 -11.00
N ILE A 347 31.85 24.06 -10.76
CA ILE A 347 32.97 23.23 -10.32
C ILE A 347 33.90 22.91 -11.49
N ILE A 348 33.33 22.57 -12.65
CA ILE A 348 34.07 22.23 -13.87
C ILE A 348 34.67 23.49 -14.52
N GLY A 349 33.94 24.61 -14.49
CA GLY A 349 34.38 25.90 -15.06
C GLY A 349 35.52 26.59 -14.30
N ARG A 350 35.92 26.10 -13.12
CA ARG A 350 37.08 26.58 -12.34
C ARG A 350 38.39 25.86 -12.68
N GLN A 351 38.38 24.83 -13.52
CA GLN A 351 39.59 24.10 -13.90
C GLN A 351 40.26 24.75 -15.13
N HIS A 352 41.44 25.35 -14.91
CA HIS A 352 42.22 26.05 -15.92
C HIS A 352 42.68 25.15 -17.08
N GLU A 353 42.57 25.73 -18.28
CA GLU A 353 43.04 25.45 -19.66
C GLU A 353 43.80 24.17 -20.09
N ASN A 354 44.19 23.17 -19.28
CA ASN A 354 44.96 22.02 -19.81
C ASN A 354 44.72 20.64 -19.18
N GLU A 355 43.68 20.45 -18.34
CA GLU A 355 43.36 19.11 -17.79
C GLU A 355 42.16 18.43 -18.49
N LYS A 356 42.38 17.14 -18.82
CA LYS A 356 41.63 16.29 -19.77
C LYS A 356 40.14 16.13 -19.42
N THR A 357 39.27 16.20 -20.43
CA THR A 357 37.85 15.80 -20.43
C THR A 357 37.55 14.51 -19.64
N ASN A 358 38.50 13.56 -19.60
CA ASN A 358 38.41 12.32 -18.83
C ASN A 358 38.22 12.54 -17.31
N ARG A 359 38.75 13.64 -16.75
CA ARG A 359 38.62 13.95 -15.33
C ARG A 359 37.23 14.52 -14.98
N ALA A 360 36.64 15.31 -15.88
CA ALA A 360 35.27 15.78 -15.73
C ALA A 360 34.26 14.63 -15.83
N PHE A 361 34.51 13.68 -16.74
CA PHE A 361 33.73 12.45 -16.84
C PHE A 361 33.87 11.57 -15.59
N SER A 362 35.10 11.36 -15.09
CA SER A 362 35.32 10.50 -13.92
C SER A 362 34.72 11.07 -12.62
N LEU A 363 34.76 12.40 -12.44
CA LEU A 363 34.11 13.07 -11.32
C LEU A 363 32.58 12.98 -11.41
N SER A 364 32.01 13.12 -12.61
CA SER A 364 30.57 12.95 -12.85
C SER A 364 30.13 11.51 -12.61
N PHE A 365 30.95 10.53 -13.00
CA PHE A 365 30.70 9.11 -12.73
C PHE A 365 30.76 8.78 -11.25
N ALA A 366 31.76 9.29 -10.52
CA ALA A 366 31.87 9.12 -9.07
C ALA A 366 30.69 9.75 -8.32
N TYR A 367 30.21 10.91 -8.80
CA TYR A 367 29.02 11.57 -8.26
C TYR A 367 27.75 10.71 -8.45
N VAL A 368 27.52 10.20 -9.66
CA VAL A 368 26.35 9.34 -9.97
C VAL A 368 26.40 8.03 -9.20
N MET A 369 27.58 7.40 -9.06
CA MET A 369 27.76 6.19 -8.25
C MET A 369 27.48 6.44 -6.77
N GLY A 370 27.89 7.59 -6.23
CA GLY A 370 27.55 8.00 -4.87
C GLY A 370 26.04 8.08 -4.66
N MET A 371 25.32 8.76 -5.57
CA MET A 371 23.85 8.82 -5.51
C MET A 371 23.21 7.44 -5.62
N ALA A 372 23.66 6.61 -6.57
CA ALA A 372 23.09 5.29 -6.81
C ALA A 372 23.24 4.37 -5.60
N ILE A 373 24.42 4.31 -4.98
CA ILE A 373 24.66 3.54 -3.76
C ILE A 373 23.75 4.04 -2.63
N THR A 374 23.62 5.36 -2.47
CA THR A 374 22.81 5.94 -1.38
C THR A 374 21.32 5.59 -1.54
N TYR A 375 20.77 5.65 -2.76
CA TYR A 375 19.39 5.24 -3.04
C TYR A 375 19.15 3.75 -2.94
N THR A 376 20.10 2.91 -3.39
CA THR A 376 19.98 1.47 -3.22
C THR A 376 19.99 1.08 -1.74
N VAL A 377 20.88 1.68 -0.93
CA VAL A 377 20.93 1.44 0.52
C VAL A 377 19.68 1.97 1.22
N ALA A 378 19.26 3.20 0.92
CA ALA A 378 18.06 3.79 1.51
C ALA A 378 16.80 2.99 1.14
N GLY A 379 16.68 2.54 -0.11
CA GLY A 379 15.58 1.70 -0.56
C GLY A 379 15.58 0.31 0.08
N ALA A 380 16.75 -0.31 0.27
CA ALA A 380 16.87 -1.58 0.98
C ALA A 380 16.48 -1.44 2.46
N LEU A 381 16.93 -0.38 3.15
CA LEU A 381 16.55 -0.10 4.53
C LEU A 381 15.05 0.21 4.68
N ALA A 382 14.48 0.97 3.74
CA ALA A 382 13.05 1.26 3.72
C ALA A 382 12.20 0.02 3.44
N ALA A 383 12.69 -0.92 2.63
CA ALA A 383 12.03 -2.21 2.41
C ALA A 383 11.96 -3.04 3.70
N MET A 384 13.00 -2.99 4.54
CA MET A 384 13.00 -3.64 5.86
C MET A 384 12.06 -2.95 6.87
N ALA A 385 11.78 -1.65 6.70
CA ALA A 385 10.90 -0.87 7.59
C ALA A 385 9.39 -1.06 7.30
N GLY A 386 9.01 -1.69 6.19
CA GLY A 386 7.63 -2.08 5.88
C GLY A 386 6.66 -0.91 5.62
N GLN A 387 5.35 -1.23 5.61
CA GLN A 387 4.24 -0.31 5.26
C GLN A 387 4.12 0.92 6.19
N GLN A 388 4.74 0.87 7.39
CA GLN A 388 4.66 1.97 8.36
C GLN A 388 5.39 3.24 7.92
N ALA A 389 6.41 3.13 7.06
CA ALA A 389 7.13 4.31 6.56
C ALA A 389 6.20 5.25 5.76
N GLN A 390 5.23 4.70 5.03
CA GLN A 390 4.33 5.45 4.16
C GLN A 390 3.26 6.24 4.95
N ALA A 391 2.76 5.65 6.05
CA ALA A 391 1.81 6.30 6.95
C ALA A 391 2.42 7.53 7.65
N MET A 392 3.73 7.50 7.93
CA MET A 392 4.43 8.63 8.54
C MET A 392 4.54 9.82 7.58
N PHE A 393 4.79 9.60 6.29
CA PHE A 393 4.87 10.68 5.28
C PHE A 393 3.53 11.35 4.95
N GLN A 394 2.40 10.73 5.32
CA GLN A 394 1.07 11.28 5.09
C GLN A 394 0.58 12.20 6.23
N LYS A 395 1.28 12.28 7.36
CA LYS A 395 0.89 13.18 8.45
C LYS A 395 0.93 14.64 7.97
N PRO A 396 -0.12 15.45 8.23
CA PRO A 396 -0.26 16.79 7.68
C PRO A 396 0.87 17.75 8.11
N TRP A 397 1.42 17.58 9.31
CA TRP A 397 2.57 18.38 9.78
C TRP A 397 3.85 18.14 8.97
N ILE A 398 4.10 16.90 8.52
CA ILE A 398 5.28 16.54 7.73
C ILE A 398 5.15 17.13 6.33
N ILE A 399 3.98 16.98 5.70
CA ILE A 399 3.68 17.59 4.41
C ILE A 399 3.84 19.12 4.49
N GLY A 400 3.30 19.77 5.53
CA GLY A 400 3.46 21.21 5.74
C GLY A 400 4.92 21.64 5.87
N THR A 401 5.74 20.86 6.58
CA THR A 401 7.18 21.14 6.74
C THR A 401 7.93 21.05 5.39
N PHE A 402 7.67 20.02 4.58
CA PHE A 402 8.28 19.87 3.26
C PHE A 402 7.80 20.93 2.28
N ALA A 403 6.51 21.26 2.25
CA ALA A 403 5.97 22.32 1.42
C ALA A 403 6.60 23.68 1.76
N GLY A 404 6.79 23.96 3.05
CA GLY A 404 7.49 25.15 3.53
C GLY A 404 8.96 25.20 3.11
N LEU A 405 9.67 24.07 3.17
CA LEU A 405 11.05 23.97 2.68
C LEU A 405 11.15 24.27 1.18
N PHE A 406 10.26 23.71 0.36
CA PHE A 406 10.22 24.00 -1.10
C PHE A 406 9.89 25.46 -1.39
N PHE A 407 8.94 26.04 -0.66
CA PHE A 407 8.59 27.45 -0.80
C PHE A 407 9.78 28.37 -0.47
N LEU A 408 10.52 28.06 0.61
CA LEU A 408 11.71 28.81 1.02
C LEU A 408 12.83 28.70 -0.04
N LEU A 409 13.07 27.50 -0.58
CA LEU A 409 14.06 27.30 -1.63
C LEU A 409 13.70 28.06 -2.92
N ALA A 410 12.41 28.08 -3.27
CA ALA A 410 11.92 28.81 -4.44
C ALA A 410 12.11 30.32 -4.30
N LEU A 411 11.84 30.88 -3.12
CA LEU A 411 12.11 32.30 -2.82
C LEU A 411 13.60 32.65 -2.96
N SER A 412 14.49 31.71 -2.62
CA SER A 412 15.93 31.91 -2.82
C SER A 412 16.32 31.94 -4.30
N MET A 413 15.73 31.09 -5.14
CA MET A 413 15.97 31.09 -6.60
C MET A 413 15.36 32.29 -7.32
N LEU A 414 14.25 32.83 -6.81
CA LEU A 414 13.64 34.07 -7.29
C LEU A 414 14.45 35.33 -6.92
N GLY A 415 15.49 35.19 -6.08
CA GLY A 415 16.36 36.29 -5.68
C GLY A 415 15.71 37.24 -4.66
N ALA A 416 14.58 36.88 -4.07
CA ALA A 416 13.95 37.65 -2.99
C ALA A 416 14.81 37.64 -1.72
N TYR A 417 15.52 36.52 -1.49
CA TYR A 417 16.57 36.37 -0.50
C TYR A 417 17.75 35.63 -1.12
N GLU A 418 18.88 36.31 -1.38
CA GLU A 418 20.15 35.59 -1.43
C GLU A 418 20.42 35.10 -0.01
N LEU A 419 20.46 33.78 0.22
CA LEU A 419 21.12 33.22 1.40
C LEU A 419 22.62 33.52 1.29
N GLN A 420 23.01 34.80 1.47
CA GLN A 420 24.36 35.16 1.82
C GLN A 420 24.57 34.64 3.24
N MET A 421 25.01 33.39 3.33
CA MET A 421 25.52 32.80 4.56
C MET A 421 26.45 33.83 5.21
N PRO A 422 26.26 34.16 6.50
CA PRO A 422 27.08 35.15 7.19
C PRO A 422 28.56 34.89 6.90
N ASN A 423 29.32 35.93 6.53
CA ASN A 423 30.71 35.79 6.07
C ASN A 423 31.60 34.93 6.99
N PHE A 424 31.28 34.86 8.28
CA PHE A 424 31.96 34.00 9.26
C PHE A 424 31.71 32.49 9.08
N ILE A 425 30.50 32.08 8.66
CA ILE A 425 30.19 30.67 8.34
C ILE A 425 30.73 30.35 6.96
N GLN A 426 30.58 31.25 6.00
CA GLN A 426 31.11 31.08 4.64
C GLN A 426 32.62 30.88 4.66
N THR A 427 33.38 31.70 5.38
CA THR A 427 34.85 31.57 5.49
C THR A 427 35.31 30.33 6.26
N ARG A 428 34.57 29.91 7.30
CA ARG A 428 34.87 28.71 8.06
C ARG A 428 34.57 27.43 7.28
N LEU A 429 33.41 27.40 6.62
CA LEU A 429 32.98 26.28 5.77
C LEU A 429 33.82 26.25 4.50
N SER A 430 34.16 27.39 3.90
CA SER A 430 35.06 27.45 2.75
C SER A 430 36.48 27.06 3.12
N ASN A 431 36.98 27.32 4.33
CA ASN A 431 38.28 26.81 4.78
C ASN A 431 38.26 25.30 5.06
N LEU A 432 37.15 24.75 5.56
CA LEU A 432 36.94 23.30 5.69
C LEU A 432 36.80 22.63 4.31
N ALA A 433 36.07 23.28 3.39
CA ALA A 433 35.87 22.84 2.02
C ALA A 433 37.12 23.06 1.14
N ASN A 434 37.98 24.06 1.41
CA ASN A 434 39.29 24.18 0.75
C ASN A 434 40.27 23.11 1.24
N ARG A 435 40.14 22.66 2.49
CA ARG A 435 40.87 21.50 3.00
C ARG A 435 40.38 20.20 2.36
N GLN A 436 39.07 20.08 2.09
CA GLN A 436 38.51 19.04 1.21
C GLN A 436 38.56 19.47 -0.26
N LYS A 437 39.75 19.50 -0.88
CA LYS A 437 39.97 19.85 -2.30
C LYS A 437 38.75 19.50 -3.17
N ALA A 438 37.99 20.53 -3.56
CA ALA A 438 36.88 20.42 -4.50
C ALA A 438 37.45 19.88 -5.83
N GLY A 439 37.19 18.59 -6.11
CA GLY A 439 37.82 17.84 -7.21
C GLY A 439 38.52 16.53 -6.81
N THR A 440 38.42 16.10 -5.54
CA THR A 440 38.82 14.75 -5.10
C THR A 440 37.64 13.79 -5.15
N TYR A 441 37.82 12.56 -5.65
CA TYR A 441 36.75 11.55 -5.81
C TYR A 441 35.93 11.28 -4.54
N ALA A 442 36.56 11.31 -3.36
CA ALA A 442 35.85 11.13 -2.09
C ALA A 442 34.89 12.29 -1.79
N GLY A 443 35.25 13.53 -2.13
CA GLY A 443 34.39 14.70 -1.91
C GLY A 443 33.16 14.71 -2.83
N THR A 444 33.30 14.24 -4.07
CA THR A 444 32.17 14.14 -5.02
C THR A 444 31.19 13.04 -4.64
N VAL A 445 31.66 11.93 -4.06
CA VAL A 445 30.78 10.85 -3.56
C VAL A 445 29.95 11.33 -2.36
N VAL A 446 30.57 12.02 -1.40
CA VAL A 446 29.88 12.55 -0.22
C VAL A 446 28.87 13.64 -0.60
N MET A 447 29.21 14.50 -1.57
CA MET A 447 28.26 15.50 -2.06
C MET A 447 27.07 14.85 -2.77
N GLY A 448 27.32 13.77 -3.54
CA GLY A 448 26.27 12.94 -4.14
C GLY A 448 25.32 12.33 -3.12
N SER A 449 25.83 11.77 -2.01
CA SER A 449 24.97 11.15 -0.99
C SER A 449 24.09 12.18 -0.26
N LEU A 450 24.63 13.35 0.06
CA LEU A 450 23.85 14.45 0.65
C LEU A 450 22.76 14.95 -0.31
N SER A 451 23.08 15.02 -1.61
CA SER A 451 22.09 15.40 -2.62
C SER A 451 20.98 14.36 -2.78
N ALA A 452 21.32 13.06 -2.71
CA ALA A 452 20.33 11.99 -2.77
C ALA A 452 19.29 12.14 -1.65
N LEU A 453 19.72 12.46 -0.42
CA LEU A 453 18.81 12.66 0.71
C LEU A 453 17.77 13.77 0.45
N ILE A 454 18.20 14.88 -0.13
CA ILE A 454 17.32 16.02 -0.43
C ILE A 454 16.34 15.66 -1.56
N VAL A 455 16.85 15.03 -2.62
CA VAL A 455 16.08 14.69 -3.82
C VAL A 455 15.08 13.55 -3.57
N THR A 456 15.27 12.72 -2.54
CA THR A 456 14.33 11.65 -2.15
C THR A 456 12.89 12.15 -2.01
N THR A 457 12.71 13.37 -1.51
CA THR A 457 11.38 14.01 -1.33
C THR A 457 10.63 14.19 -2.65
N CYS A 458 11.35 14.39 -3.76
CA CYS A 458 10.77 14.60 -5.08
C CYS A 458 10.53 13.30 -5.87
N ILE A 459 11.12 12.17 -5.44
CA ILE A 459 11.06 10.86 -6.14
C ILE A 459 10.19 9.87 -5.34
N ALA A 460 9.36 10.35 -4.42
CA ALA A 460 8.53 9.49 -3.59
C ALA A 460 7.64 8.49 -4.39
N PRO A 461 6.97 8.87 -5.51
CA PRO A 461 6.05 7.94 -6.17
C PRO A 461 6.73 6.70 -6.80
N PRO A 462 7.82 6.83 -7.60
CA PRO A 462 8.57 5.67 -8.09
C PRO A 462 9.19 4.81 -6.99
N LEU A 463 9.60 5.45 -5.88
CA LEU A 463 10.23 4.77 -4.76
C LEU A 463 9.20 3.88 -4.04
N VAL A 464 7.99 4.40 -3.79
CA VAL A 464 6.85 3.64 -3.24
C VAL A 464 6.46 2.46 -4.11
N ALA A 465 6.34 2.65 -5.44
CA ALA A 465 6.03 1.57 -6.36
C ALA A 465 7.08 0.43 -6.29
N THR A 466 8.36 0.79 -6.13
CA THR A 466 9.44 -0.19 -6.00
C THR A 466 9.40 -0.90 -4.63
N LEU A 467 9.12 -0.16 -3.55
CA LEU A 467 8.97 -0.72 -2.20
C LEU A 467 7.78 -1.68 -2.10
N ALA A 468 6.65 -1.35 -2.74
CA ALA A 468 5.48 -2.22 -2.78
C ALA A 468 5.80 -3.58 -3.42
N VAL A 469 6.60 -3.59 -4.49
CA VAL A 469 7.03 -4.83 -5.15
C VAL A 469 8.02 -5.62 -4.31
N ILE A 470 8.99 -4.98 -3.66
CA ILE A 470 9.92 -5.68 -2.76
C ILE A 470 9.15 -6.33 -1.60
N GLY A 471 8.15 -5.62 -1.04
CA GLY A 471 7.32 -6.12 0.05
C GLY A 471 6.44 -7.32 -0.33
N GLN A 472 5.94 -7.39 -1.56
CA GLN A 472 5.09 -8.50 -2.03
C GLN A 472 5.87 -9.69 -2.59
N SER A 473 7.01 -9.45 -3.25
CA SER A 473 7.76 -10.49 -3.98
C SER A 473 8.91 -11.11 -3.18
N GLY A 474 9.37 -10.49 -2.10
CA GLY A 474 10.52 -10.95 -1.29
C GLY A 474 11.87 -10.89 -2.01
N GLU A 475 11.92 -10.62 -3.31
CA GLU A 475 13.15 -10.52 -4.09
C GLU A 475 13.77 -9.12 -4.02
N VAL A 476 14.47 -8.85 -2.91
CA VAL A 476 15.19 -7.58 -2.64
C VAL A 476 16.12 -7.20 -3.79
N LEU A 477 16.73 -8.18 -4.46
CA LEU A 477 17.69 -7.96 -5.55
C LEU A 477 17.05 -7.29 -6.79
N ARG A 478 15.80 -7.63 -7.12
CA ARG A 478 15.11 -7.04 -8.29
C ARG A 478 14.74 -5.58 -8.04
N GLY A 479 14.22 -5.27 -6.86
CA GLY A 479 13.89 -3.89 -6.49
C GLY A 479 15.14 -3.01 -6.29
N ALA A 480 16.19 -3.55 -5.67
CA ALA A 480 17.48 -2.86 -5.53
C ALA A 480 18.11 -2.55 -6.91
N GLY A 481 18.05 -3.50 -7.85
CA GLY A 481 18.49 -3.31 -9.23
C GLY A 481 17.70 -2.20 -9.95
N ALA A 482 16.37 -2.18 -9.80
CA ALA A 482 15.51 -1.15 -10.38
C ALA A 482 15.87 0.27 -9.87
N LEU A 483 16.08 0.43 -8.55
CA LEU A 483 16.51 1.71 -7.96
C LEU A 483 17.89 2.16 -8.44
N PHE A 484 18.82 1.22 -8.60
CA PHE A 484 20.16 1.50 -9.11
C PHE A 484 20.10 2.02 -10.56
N ILE A 485 19.31 1.37 -11.41
CA ILE A 485 19.12 1.76 -12.82
C ILE A 485 18.37 3.09 -12.95
N LEU A 486 17.37 3.33 -12.10
CA LEU A 486 16.67 4.61 -12.02
C LEU A 486 17.66 5.76 -11.74
N SER A 487 18.56 5.57 -10.78
CA SER A 487 19.61 6.56 -10.45
C SER A 487 20.60 6.76 -11.61
N LEU A 488 20.95 5.69 -12.35
CA LEU A 488 21.79 5.80 -13.55
C LEU A 488 21.07 6.56 -14.69
N GLY A 489 19.77 6.34 -14.86
CA GLY A 489 18.94 7.07 -15.82
C GLY A 489 18.95 8.56 -15.54
N MET A 490 18.75 8.95 -14.28
CA MET A 490 18.77 10.35 -13.86
C MET A 490 20.16 11.00 -13.98
N GLY A 491 21.22 10.23 -13.75
CA GLY A 491 22.61 10.67 -13.90
C GLY A 491 23.09 10.79 -15.35
N SER A 492 22.37 10.20 -16.31
CA SER A 492 22.78 10.14 -17.71
C SER A 492 22.93 11.52 -18.38
N PRO A 493 22.05 12.52 -18.17
CA PRO A 493 22.25 13.84 -18.77
C PRO A 493 23.46 14.56 -18.15
N LEU A 494 23.72 14.34 -16.85
CA LEU A 494 24.88 14.90 -16.16
C LEU A 494 26.20 14.30 -16.67
N LEU A 495 26.23 12.99 -16.91
CA LEU A 495 27.37 12.30 -17.51
C LEU A 495 27.64 12.80 -18.93
N LEU A 496 26.59 13.04 -19.71
CA LEU A 496 26.69 13.57 -21.07
C LEU A 496 27.25 15.00 -21.07
N ILE A 497 26.78 15.86 -20.16
CA ILE A 497 27.31 17.22 -19.99
C ILE A 497 28.76 17.18 -19.49
N GLY A 498 29.08 16.29 -18.54
CA GLY A 498 30.45 16.08 -18.04
C GLY A 498 31.41 15.57 -19.13
N ALA A 499 30.96 14.66 -19.99
CA ALA A 499 31.70 14.17 -21.15
C ALA A 499 31.91 15.26 -22.21
N SER A 500 30.99 16.22 -22.34
CA SER A 500 31.12 17.36 -23.25
C SER A 500 32.12 18.44 -22.78
N GLY A 501 32.73 18.26 -21.59
CA GLY A 501 33.77 19.14 -21.05
C GLY A 501 33.32 20.59 -20.85
N GLY A 502 32.02 20.82 -20.64
CA GLY A 502 31.45 22.18 -20.49
C GLY A 502 31.42 23.02 -21.77
N LYS A 503 31.88 22.47 -22.92
CA LYS A 503 31.93 23.18 -24.20
C LYS A 503 30.55 23.48 -24.78
N LEU A 504 29.53 22.74 -24.35
CA LEU A 504 28.12 22.93 -24.72
C LEU A 504 27.40 23.99 -23.87
N LEU A 505 27.99 24.45 -22.75
CA LEU A 505 27.31 25.33 -21.82
C LEU A 505 27.61 26.80 -22.17
N PRO A 506 26.60 27.62 -22.52
CA PRO A 506 26.79 29.04 -22.77
C PRO A 506 27.25 29.74 -21.49
N LYS A 507 28.06 30.79 -21.62
CA LYS A 507 28.51 31.61 -20.49
C LYS A 507 27.29 32.08 -19.67
N ALA A 508 27.40 32.00 -18.34
CA ALA A 508 26.36 32.47 -17.44
C ALA A 508 26.01 33.94 -17.77
N GLY A 509 24.78 34.18 -18.21
CA GLY A 509 24.30 35.47 -18.68
C GLY A 509 22.82 35.69 -18.34
N PRO A 510 22.13 36.65 -18.98
CA PRO A 510 20.72 36.98 -18.71
C PRO A 510 19.75 35.81 -18.92
N TRP A 511 20.14 34.82 -19.72
CA TRP A 511 19.37 33.59 -19.89
C TRP A 511 19.31 32.75 -18.61
N MET A 512 20.38 32.74 -17.80
CA MET A 512 20.43 31.96 -16.56
C MET A 512 19.48 32.51 -15.49
N SER A 513 19.27 33.83 -15.42
CA SER A 513 18.28 34.41 -14.50
C SER A 513 16.84 34.09 -14.93
N ALA A 514 16.56 34.08 -16.24
CA ALA A 514 15.25 33.67 -16.76
C ALA A 514 14.94 32.19 -16.44
N VAL A 515 15.93 31.31 -16.60
CA VAL A 515 15.80 29.88 -16.26
C VAL A 515 15.60 29.68 -14.75
N LYS A 516 16.37 30.38 -13.90
CA LYS A 516 16.19 30.35 -12.43
C LYS A 516 14.79 30.80 -12.00
N ALA A 517 14.29 31.89 -12.59
CA ALA A 517 12.94 32.39 -12.30
C ALA A 517 11.86 31.38 -12.72
N GLY A 518 12.00 30.76 -13.91
CA GLY A 518 11.08 29.72 -14.37
C GLY A 518 11.04 28.50 -13.43
N PHE A 519 12.19 28.00 -12.99
CA PHE A 519 12.25 26.90 -12.04
C PHE A 519 11.74 27.26 -10.65
N GLY A 520 11.97 28.49 -10.18
CA GLY A 520 11.42 28.99 -8.92
C GLY A 520 9.89 28.99 -8.93
N ILE A 521 9.27 29.49 -10.00
CA ILE A 521 7.80 29.48 -10.16
C ILE A 521 7.26 28.04 -10.18
N MET A 522 7.92 27.13 -10.91
CA MET A 522 7.50 25.72 -10.96
C MET A 522 7.61 25.02 -9.60
N MET A 523 8.62 25.34 -8.80
CA MET A 523 8.79 24.84 -7.42
C MET A 523 7.69 25.37 -6.47
N ILE A 524 7.27 26.64 -6.60
CA ILE A 524 6.12 27.15 -5.85
C ILE A 524 4.85 26.42 -6.27
N GLY A 525 4.67 26.14 -7.56
CA GLY A 525 3.53 25.35 -8.05
C GLY A 525 3.45 23.96 -7.44
N LEU A 526 4.59 23.26 -7.33
CA LEU A 526 4.67 21.96 -6.69
C LEU A 526 4.40 22.03 -5.18
N SER A 527 4.86 23.10 -4.51
CA SER A 527 4.56 23.34 -3.09
C SER A 527 3.05 23.55 -2.86
N ILE A 528 2.39 24.36 -3.71
CA ILE A 528 0.93 24.57 -3.66
C ILE A 528 0.18 23.27 -3.93
N TRP A 529 0.60 22.49 -4.93
CA TRP A 529 0.02 21.19 -5.23
C TRP A 529 0.15 20.19 -4.07
N MET A 530 1.24 20.23 -3.31
CA MET A 530 1.39 19.39 -2.12
C MET A 530 0.49 19.85 -0.96
N LEU A 531 0.25 21.16 -0.86
CA LEU A 531 -0.63 21.79 0.12
C LEU A 531 -2.12 21.51 -0.15
N GLU A 532 -2.47 21.18 -1.40
CA GLU A 532 -3.82 20.81 -1.83
C GLU A 532 -4.40 19.61 -1.06
N ARG A 533 -3.55 18.74 -0.52
CA ARG A 533 -3.98 17.61 0.33
C ARG A 533 -4.48 18.01 1.72
N ILE A 534 -4.23 19.25 2.17
CA ILE A 534 -4.50 19.70 3.55
C ILE A 534 -5.44 20.90 3.58
N LEU A 535 -5.46 21.73 2.54
CA LEU A 535 -6.26 22.97 2.52
C LEU A 535 -7.60 22.79 1.79
N PRO A 536 -8.65 23.55 2.17
CA PRO A 536 -9.90 23.63 1.42
C PRO A 536 -9.67 24.24 0.03
N SER A 537 -10.42 23.74 -0.96
CA SER A 537 -10.29 24.08 -2.40
C SER A 537 -10.23 25.59 -2.72
N GLU A 538 -10.92 26.43 -1.94
CA GLU A 538 -10.94 27.88 -2.13
C GLU A 538 -9.58 28.55 -1.93
N LEU A 539 -8.84 28.14 -0.89
CA LEU A 539 -7.52 28.69 -0.59
C LEU A 539 -6.49 28.27 -1.64
N ILE A 540 -6.63 27.07 -2.21
CA ILE A 540 -5.76 26.57 -3.27
C ILE A 540 -5.93 27.38 -4.55
N LEU A 541 -7.17 27.73 -4.91
CA LEU A 541 -7.45 28.55 -6.09
C LEU A 541 -6.82 29.96 -5.95
N ILE A 542 -6.88 30.55 -4.76
CA ILE A 542 -6.24 31.85 -4.45
C ILE A 542 -4.72 31.74 -4.54
N CYS A 543 -4.11 30.68 -4.00
CA CYS A 543 -2.67 30.42 -4.09
C CYS A 543 -2.20 30.29 -5.54
N TRP A 544 -2.95 29.55 -6.38
CA TRP A 544 -2.68 29.43 -7.82
C TRP A 544 -2.83 30.79 -8.54
N ALA A 545 -3.87 31.55 -8.22
CA ALA A 545 -4.05 32.89 -8.77
C ALA A 545 -2.88 33.82 -8.42
N LEU A 546 -2.40 33.79 -7.18
CA LEU A 546 -1.25 34.57 -6.72
C LEU A 546 0.03 34.16 -7.46
N LEU A 547 0.26 32.87 -7.68
CA LEU A 547 1.40 32.38 -8.47
C LEU A 547 1.34 32.87 -9.92
N VAL A 548 0.19 32.76 -10.59
CA VAL A 548 0.02 33.22 -11.98
C VAL A 548 0.21 34.73 -12.06
N LEU A 549 -0.31 35.47 -11.08
CA LEU A 549 -0.12 36.91 -10.97
C LEU A 549 1.37 37.25 -10.80
N LEU A 550 2.07 36.59 -9.88
CA LEU A 550 3.51 36.76 -9.64
C LEU A 550 4.34 36.44 -10.91
N THR A 551 3.92 35.45 -11.68
CA THR A 551 4.52 35.11 -12.99
C THR A 551 4.31 36.21 -14.02
N GLY A 552 3.09 36.77 -14.11
CA GLY A 552 2.78 37.92 -14.97
C GLY A 552 3.58 39.18 -14.61
N LEU A 553 3.77 39.44 -13.30
CA LEU A 553 4.62 40.51 -12.78
C LEU A 553 6.09 40.33 -13.19
N LEU A 554 6.63 39.11 -13.03
CA LEU A 554 8.02 38.76 -13.36
C LEU A 554 8.33 38.87 -14.85
N LEU A 555 7.36 38.57 -15.72
CA LEU A 555 7.46 38.76 -17.18
C LEU A 555 7.49 40.24 -17.62
N GLY A 556 7.31 41.16 -16.67
CA GLY A 556 7.50 42.59 -16.91
C GLY A 556 6.23 43.33 -17.34
N ALA A 557 5.04 42.85 -16.96
CA ALA A 557 3.77 43.53 -17.22
C ALA A 557 3.79 45.03 -16.81
N HIS A 558 4.49 45.35 -15.71
CA HIS A 558 4.63 46.72 -15.19
C HIS A 558 5.75 47.55 -15.82
N LYS A 559 6.66 46.96 -16.59
CA LYS A 559 7.81 47.70 -17.13
C LYS A 559 7.40 48.50 -18.38
N PRO A 560 7.67 49.82 -18.43
CA PRO A 560 7.49 50.60 -19.65
C PRO A 560 8.45 50.08 -20.74
N LEU A 561 7.96 49.99 -21.97
CA LEU A 561 8.75 49.48 -23.10
C LEU A 561 9.84 50.50 -23.46
N PRO A 562 11.14 50.15 -23.44
CA PRO A 562 12.18 51.02 -23.97
C PRO A 562 12.04 51.12 -25.49
N ILE A 563 12.13 52.34 -26.02
CA ILE A 563 12.13 52.64 -27.46
C ILE A 563 13.59 52.64 -27.89
N PRO A 564 14.11 51.73 -28.75
CA PRO A 564 13.48 50.66 -29.53
C PRO A 564 13.46 49.28 -28.83
N ALA A 565 12.32 48.56 -28.92
CA ALA A 565 12.15 47.27 -28.27
C ALA A 565 12.40 46.09 -29.23
N SER A 566 13.23 45.13 -28.79
CA SER A 566 13.37 43.80 -29.42
C SER A 566 12.00 43.07 -29.47
N PRO A 567 11.70 42.31 -30.55
CA PRO A 567 10.43 41.59 -30.70
C PRO A 567 10.13 40.64 -29.53
N LEU A 568 11.16 40.06 -28.94
CA LEU A 568 11.03 39.12 -27.82
C LEU A 568 10.44 39.80 -26.56
N ASN A 569 10.81 41.05 -26.27
CA ASN A 569 10.30 41.79 -25.13
C ASN A 569 8.84 42.27 -25.32
N ARG A 570 8.39 42.39 -26.58
CA ARG A 570 6.99 42.68 -26.89
C ARG A 570 6.11 41.44 -26.66
N MET A 571 6.60 40.27 -27.07
CA MET A 571 5.89 39.00 -26.85
C MET A 571 5.81 38.63 -25.36
N SER A 572 6.89 38.78 -24.60
CA SER A 572 6.89 38.48 -23.16
C SER A 572 5.90 39.37 -22.38
N LYS A 573 5.74 40.63 -22.79
CA LYS A 573 4.77 41.56 -22.21
C LYS A 573 3.32 41.15 -22.52
N GLY A 574 3.05 40.71 -23.75
CA GLY A 574 1.73 40.19 -24.14
C GLY A 574 1.34 38.98 -23.30
N VAL A 575 2.26 38.02 -23.15
CA VAL A 575 2.05 36.83 -22.30
C VAL A 575 1.85 37.20 -20.83
N GLY A 576 2.64 38.14 -20.30
CA GLY A 576 2.49 38.61 -18.92
C GLY A 576 1.15 39.30 -18.65
N LEU A 577 0.61 40.05 -19.61
CA LEU A 577 -0.68 40.74 -19.46
C LEU A 577 -1.86 39.76 -19.53
N VAL A 578 -1.77 38.75 -20.41
CA VAL A 578 -2.75 37.64 -20.46
C VAL A 578 -2.73 36.83 -19.17
N ALA A 579 -1.54 36.55 -18.60
CA ALA A 579 -1.42 35.86 -17.32
C ALA A 579 -2.06 36.66 -16.16
N CYS A 580 -1.85 37.98 -16.09
CA CYS A 580 -2.51 38.82 -15.08
C CYS A 580 -4.05 38.83 -15.24
N LEU A 581 -4.55 38.85 -16.47
CA LEU A 581 -5.99 38.77 -16.75
C LEU A 581 -6.56 37.42 -16.31
N TYR A 582 -5.85 36.33 -16.58
CA TYR A 582 -6.24 34.99 -16.14
C TYR A 582 -6.23 34.86 -14.61
N ALA A 583 -5.23 35.43 -13.92
CA ALA A 583 -5.19 35.46 -12.46
C ALA A 583 -6.37 36.24 -11.85
N ALA A 584 -6.75 37.37 -12.44
CA ALA A 584 -7.94 38.11 -12.03
C ALA A 584 -9.22 37.27 -12.21
N LEU A 585 -9.32 36.53 -13.31
CA LEU A 585 -10.43 35.63 -13.59
C LEU A 585 -10.51 34.45 -12.61
N MET A 586 -9.35 33.93 -12.17
CA MET A 586 -9.28 32.95 -11.07
C MET A 586 -9.73 33.53 -9.73
N LEU A 587 -9.35 34.76 -9.38
CA LEU A 587 -9.80 35.40 -8.14
C LEU A 587 -11.33 35.60 -8.14
N VAL A 588 -11.91 35.99 -9.29
CA VAL A 588 -13.37 36.07 -9.44
C VAL A 588 -14.00 34.68 -9.34
N GLY A 589 -13.40 33.67 -9.95
CA GLY A 589 -13.81 32.27 -9.82
C GLY A 589 -13.84 31.75 -8.38
N ALA A 590 -12.83 32.11 -7.58
CA ALA A 590 -12.76 31.78 -6.15
C ALA A 590 -13.94 32.40 -5.39
N THR A 591 -14.30 33.66 -5.66
CA THR A 591 -15.46 34.31 -5.02
C THR A 591 -16.81 33.70 -5.44
N LEU A 592 -16.84 32.99 -6.57
CA LEU A 592 -18.02 32.29 -7.10
C LEU A 592 -18.06 30.80 -6.69
N GLY A 593 -17.15 30.33 -5.83
CA GLY A 593 -17.11 28.94 -5.36
C GLY A 593 -16.48 27.94 -6.34
N GLY A 594 -15.68 28.42 -7.31
CA GLY A 594 -14.95 27.56 -8.23
C GLY A 594 -13.86 26.75 -7.52
N LYS A 595 -13.83 25.44 -7.76
CA LYS A 595 -12.89 24.49 -7.13
C LYS A 595 -11.71 24.10 -8.04
N ASP A 596 -11.84 24.31 -9.35
CA ASP A 596 -10.87 23.85 -10.34
C ASP A 596 -10.02 24.99 -10.93
N PRO A 597 -8.67 24.93 -10.85
CA PRO A 597 -7.79 25.93 -11.45
C PRO A 597 -7.90 26.02 -12.99
N LEU A 598 -8.31 24.94 -13.66
CA LEU A 598 -8.48 24.89 -15.11
C LEU A 598 -9.87 25.38 -15.56
N ARG A 599 -10.83 25.45 -14.62
CA ARG A 599 -12.20 25.95 -14.83
C ARG A 599 -12.58 26.89 -13.68
N PRO A 600 -11.95 28.06 -13.60
CA PRO A 600 -12.16 28.97 -12.47
C PRO A 600 -13.62 29.43 -12.34
N ILE A 601 -14.36 29.53 -13.45
CA ILE A 601 -15.77 29.92 -13.43
C ILE A 601 -16.64 28.65 -13.52
N PRO A 602 -17.40 28.31 -12.48
CA PRO A 602 -18.35 27.21 -12.55
C PRO A 602 -19.43 27.50 -13.59
N GLN A 603 -19.80 26.49 -14.36
CA GLN A 603 -20.85 26.60 -15.38
C GLN A 603 -22.17 26.96 -14.69
N GLY A 604 -22.70 28.16 -14.97
CA GLY A 604 -23.94 28.67 -14.36
C GLY A 604 -23.80 29.94 -13.52
N ALA A 605 -22.58 30.37 -13.17
CA ALA A 605 -22.35 31.53 -12.29
C ALA A 605 -22.91 32.87 -12.82
N PHE A 606 -23.03 33.03 -14.14
CA PHE A 606 -23.58 34.25 -14.77
C PHE A 606 -25.08 34.15 -15.11
N LEU A 607 -25.74 33.00 -14.89
CA LEU A 607 -27.16 32.79 -15.16
C LEU A 607 -28.02 32.78 -13.88
N ALA A 608 -27.44 33.06 -12.71
CA ALA A 608 -28.17 33.08 -11.44
C ALA A 608 -28.97 34.37 -11.24
N ASN A 609 -30.09 34.49 -11.95
CA ASN A 609 -31.21 35.30 -11.50
C ASN A 609 -32.08 34.44 -10.57
N THR A 610 -32.16 34.80 -9.29
CA THR A 610 -33.15 34.37 -8.28
C THR A 610 -33.90 33.06 -8.59
N GLY A 611 -33.38 31.93 -8.13
CA GLY A 611 -34.11 30.67 -8.17
C GLY A 611 -33.22 29.51 -7.77
N ASN A 612 -33.34 29.11 -6.50
CA ASN A 612 -32.81 27.89 -5.88
C ASN A 612 -31.38 27.50 -6.25
N ILE A 613 -30.50 27.74 -5.27
CA ILE A 613 -29.24 27.05 -5.11
C ILE A 613 -29.57 25.55 -5.08
N THR A 614 -29.51 24.87 -6.22
CA THR A 614 -29.25 23.43 -6.22
C THR A 614 -27.83 23.32 -5.73
N GLU A 615 -27.69 23.10 -4.43
CA GLU A 615 -26.56 22.34 -3.89
C GLU A 615 -26.25 21.26 -4.92
N THR A 616 -25.01 21.21 -5.39
CA THR A 616 -24.45 19.93 -5.81
C THR A 616 -24.59 19.04 -4.58
N GLU A 617 -25.69 18.30 -4.55
CA GLU A 617 -25.99 17.24 -3.61
C GLU A 617 -24.79 16.30 -3.75
N TYR A 618 -23.80 16.50 -2.89
CA TYR A 618 -22.88 15.44 -2.54
C TYR A 618 -23.78 14.24 -2.27
N MET A 619 -23.58 13.11 -2.97
CA MET A 619 -24.36 11.91 -2.70
C MET A 619 -24.33 11.71 -1.19
N SER A 620 -25.48 11.94 -0.55
CA SER A 620 -25.55 11.93 0.89
C SER A 620 -25.33 10.49 1.31
N PHE A 621 -24.12 10.21 1.79
CA PHE A 621 -23.83 8.92 2.38
C PHE A 621 -24.76 8.78 3.58
N ARG A 622 -25.65 7.80 3.50
CA ARG A 622 -26.50 7.44 4.64
C ARG A 622 -25.64 6.57 5.54
N GLU A 623 -25.41 7.07 6.76
CA GLU A 623 -24.71 6.31 7.79
C GLU A 623 -25.56 5.09 8.18
N LEU A 624 -24.96 3.90 8.15
CA LEU A 624 -25.63 2.64 8.42
C LEU A 624 -24.98 1.99 9.64
N GLU A 625 -25.74 1.86 10.72
CA GLU A 625 -25.23 1.29 11.98
C GLU A 625 -25.42 -0.24 12.07
N SER A 626 -26.20 -0.85 11.16
CA SER A 626 -26.54 -2.28 11.21
C SER A 626 -26.48 -3.00 9.86
N LEU A 627 -26.06 -4.27 9.90
CA LEU A 627 -25.98 -5.15 8.72
C LEU A 627 -27.35 -5.43 8.09
N SER A 628 -28.41 -5.50 8.89
CA SER A 628 -29.77 -5.75 8.39
C SER A 628 -30.33 -4.57 7.58
N GLU A 629 -29.98 -3.33 7.93
CA GLU A 629 -30.39 -2.13 7.17
C GLU A 629 -29.65 -2.06 5.82
N LEU A 630 -28.37 -2.46 5.79
CA LEU A 630 -27.59 -2.56 4.55
C LEU A 630 -28.18 -3.60 3.59
N GLU A 631 -28.53 -4.79 4.08
CA GLU A 631 -29.14 -5.85 3.24
C GLU A 631 -30.49 -5.41 2.65
N GLY A 632 -31.30 -4.69 3.43
CA GLY A 632 -32.56 -4.11 2.94
C GLY A 632 -32.36 -3.09 1.82
N LEU A 633 -31.39 -2.19 1.96
CA LEU A 633 -31.07 -1.18 0.95
C LEU A 633 -30.45 -1.79 -0.31
N LEU A 634 -29.63 -2.84 -0.18
CA LEU A 634 -29.08 -3.58 -1.31
C LEU A 634 -30.16 -4.35 -2.08
N ALA A 635 -31.14 -4.91 -1.38
CA ALA A 635 -32.29 -5.56 -2.03
C ALA A 635 -33.14 -4.55 -2.81
N GLN A 636 -33.35 -3.35 -2.26
CA GLN A 636 -34.07 -2.27 -2.93
C GLN A 636 -33.31 -1.73 -4.14
N ALA A 637 -32.01 -1.47 -4.02
CA ALA A 637 -31.17 -1.03 -5.14
C ALA A 637 -31.07 -2.07 -6.26
N ARG A 638 -31.17 -3.37 -5.93
CA ARG A 638 -31.24 -4.45 -6.92
C ARG A 638 -32.56 -4.43 -7.70
N LEU A 639 -33.67 -4.05 -7.07
CA LEU A 639 -34.96 -3.86 -7.75
C LEU A 639 -34.96 -2.61 -8.65
N ASP A 640 -34.32 -1.54 -8.18
CA ASP A 640 -34.26 -0.24 -8.87
C ASP A 640 -33.15 -0.16 -9.94
N GLN A 641 -32.31 -1.21 -10.07
CA GLN A 641 -31.16 -1.29 -10.99
C GLN A 641 -30.14 -0.14 -10.85
N THR A 642 -30.02 0.44 -9.67
CA THR A 642 -29.08 1.54 -9.39
C THR A 642 -27.75 1.03 -8.84
N PRO A 643 -26.60 1.55 -9.29
CA PRO A 643 -25.30 1.20 -8.70
C PRO A 643 -25.19 1.72 -7.27
N VAL A 644 -24.66 0.88 -6.36
CA VAL A 644 -24.47 1.21 -4.94
C VAL A 644 -22.98 1.40 -4.65
N MET A 645 -22.64 2.51 -3.99
CA MET A 645 -21.30 2.79 -3.48
C MET A 645 -21.33 2.69 -1.95
N LEU A 646 -20.47 1.84 -1.39
CA LEU A 646 -20.32 1.65 0.05
C LEU A 646 -19.00 2.29 0.48
N ASP A 647 -19.06 3.21 1.43
CA ASP A 647 -17.89 3.79 2.09
C ASP A 647 -17.79 3.19 3.49
N PHE A 648 -16.72 2.44 3.74
CA PHE A 648 -16.49 1.77 5.02
C PHE A 648 -15.36 2.48 5.75
N THR A 649 -15.71 3.23 6.78
CA THR A 649 -14.77 3.93 7.66
C THR A 649 -14.90 3.35 9.06
N ALA A 650 -13.79 3.38 9.80
CA ALA A 650 -13.78 2.98 11.20
C ALA A 650 -13.02 4.07 11.96
N ASP A 651 -13.71 4.80 12.83
CA ASP A 651 -13.13 5.79 13.72
C ASP A 651 -12.51 5.06 14.92
N TRP A 652 -11.28 4.60 14.77
CA TRP A 652 -10.44 4.09 15.86
C TRP A 652 -9.20 4.97 16.05
#